data_AF-A0A100IER6-F1
#
_entry.id   AF-A0A100IER6-F1
#
_cell.length_a   1.000
_cell.length_b   1.000
_cell.length_c   1.000
_cell.angle_alpha   90.00
_cell.angle_beta   90.00
_cell.angle_gamma   90.00
#
_symmetry.space_group_name_H-M   'P 1'
#
loop_
_entity.id
_entity.type
_entity.pdbx_description
1 polymer ?
#
loop_
_entity_poly.entity_id
_entity_poly.type
_entity_poly.pdbx_seq_one_letter_code
_entity_poly.pdbx_strand_id
1 'polypeptide(L)'
;MLGSRDPESYEFAFYRYDPSMGGAVLFILLFIGTTGYHVFQMVKSRTWFFIPFVIGVEIIGYIGRAMSSKQSPNWTLGPYIVQTLFLLLAPALLAASIYMLLGRIILVLQAESHALLKKKWLTKIFVTGDVLSFLLQGAGGGIQSSGNLSAMKTGEHIIVVGLVIQIFFFAFFMITATHFYLKVKKYPFPRSCSPHIPWKKHMKVLYSTSFFIMVRSMFRLIEYIQGNNGFLLHHEAFLYVFDALLMFITMVIFNVIHPHEIGQLLRQPNDYDMTSFSEEQTPKPYQGYNNVMASKTLLLIPALATAALGNVLDLDIKVRNGYRTIEVDLGTPGGPFDLMYDTGSSTLWVLDSNCTDDCVNVSGYSRHSYNLTSTGVDLGIEDSIDYSGGTVSGFTATDILTVPDTDVSYRQSFAVITNSTWAALAADGFIGLASSTIAFKNTTSAFEQMMQDGLLDEPRFALYAGSGVSTTSNPDPENNGVFTFGGSHEDIYADGDLQWMTMLSPFEIYKTNLLGIQGHNISNGQNMSSEVLNWYGQVIFDTGASAISIPNDQIEAMYDLTPFSYADILSGYRPLCSDFNDTWSISFTMGFYGEGVTFNLTGDQLAVPGYQDDDHCFPPFNPWDSYNTIIGQHWLSNFYAVFDFGSFDPEIYDIRVGLAPLKKEYLPSA
;
A
#
# COMPACT_ATOMS: atom_id res chain seq x y z
N MET A 1 -33.70 24.36 64.48
CA MET A 1 -33.37 23.33 65.48
C MET A 1 -32.09 22.67 65.05
N LEU A 2 -31.08 22.66 65.92
CA LEU A 2 -29.80 21.99 65.72
C LEU A 2 -30.02 20.48 65.61
N GLY A 3 -29.80 19.91 64.42
CA GLY A 3 -29.83 18.47 64.16
C GLY A 3 -28.45 18.02 63.67
N SER A 4 -27.75 17.29 64.53
CA SER A 4 -26.62 16.37 64.28
C SER A 4 -25.78 16.58 63.00
N ARG A 5 -24.59 17.17 63.17
CA ARG A 5 -23.45 16.87 62.27
C ARG A 5 -22.94 15.47 62.61
N ASP A 6 -23.41 14.47 61.87
CA ASP A 6 -22.69 13.20 61.77
C ASP A 6 -21.46 13.40 60.87
N PRO A 7 -20.23 13.07 61.31
CA PRO A 7 -19.03 13.21 60.48
C PRO A 7 -18.92 12.15 59.36
N GLU A 8 -19.84 11.19 59.28
CA GLU A 8 -19.75 10.01 58.39
C GLU A 8 -20.82 9.94 57.29
N SER A 9 -21.69 10.94 57.11
CA SER A 9 -22.59 10.95 55.96
C SER A 9 -21.82 11.35 54.69
N TYR A 10 -21.39 10.36 53.91
CA TYR A 10 -20.86 10.53 52.55
C TYR A 10 -21.95 11.09 51.63
N GLU A 11 -22.18 12.40 51.68
CA GLU A 11 -23.03 13.11 50.73
C GLU A 11 -22.17 13.56 49.55
N PHE A 12 -22.52 13.09 48.36
CA PHE A 12 -21.85 13.48 47.12
C PHE A 12 -22.13 14.96 46.83
N ALA A 13 -21.09 15.71 46.50
CA ALA A 13 -21.21 17.11 46.09
C ALA A 13 -20.65 17.29 44.68
N PHE A 14 -21.37 18.02 43.81
CA PHE A 14 -20.85 18.36 42.47
C PHE A 14 -19.54 19.16 42.56
N TYR A 15 -19.44 20.06 43.52
CA TYR A 15 -18.21 20.80 43.81
C TYR A 15 -18.01 20.91 45.33
N ARG A 16 -16.75 20.81 45.79
CA ARG A 16 -16.35 21.04 47.19
C ARG A 16 -15.85 22.48 47.44
N TYR A 17 -15.92 23.32 46.42
CA TYR A 17 -15.58 24.74 46.39
C TYR A 17 -16.50 25.45 45.39
N ASP A 18 -16.58 26.79 45.44
CA ASP A 18 -17.31 27.56 44.42
C ASP A 18 -16.43 27.78 43.17
N PRO A 19 -16.80 27.29 41.98
CA PRO A 19 -15.98 27.44 40.78
C PRO A 19 -15.78 28.91 40.39
N SER A 20 -14.55 29.29 40.03
CA SER A 20 -14.22 30.66 39.63
C SER A 20 -14.62 30.96 38.19
N MET A 21 -15.52 31.93 38.01
CA MET A 21 -15.86 32.49 36.69
C MET A 21 -14.62 33.06 35.99
N GLY A 22 -13.80 33.83 36.73
CA GLY A 22 -12.61 34.48 36.18
C GLY A 22 -11.58 33.45 35.67
N GLY A 23 -11.35 32.39 36.44
CA GLY A 23 -10.47 31.29 36.04
C GLY A 23 -10.97 30.56 34.80
N ALA A 24 -12.29 30.27 34.73
CA ALA A 24 -12.88 29.58 33.59
C ALA A 24 -12.79 30.43 32.31
N VAL A 25 -13.14 31.73 32.39
CA VAL A 25 -13.06 32.65 31.24
C VAL A 25 -11.64 32.84 30.75
N LEU A 26 -10.65 32.96 31.66
CA LEU A 26 -9.24 33.07 31.28
C LEU A 26 -8.81 31.89 30.41
N PHE A 27 -9.05 30.66 30.85
CA PHE A 27 -8.65 29.48 30.09
C PHE A 27 -9.45 29.29 28.80
N ILE A 28 -10.74 29.68 28.76
CA ILE A 28 -11.51 29.73 27.51
C ILE A 28 -10.80 30.62 26.48
N LEU A 29 -10.43 31.84 26.86
CA LEU A 29 -9.77 32.78 25.94
C LEU A 29 -8.39 32.27 25.50
N LEU A 30 -7.62 31.70 26.42
CA LEU A 30 -6.32 31.09 26.10
C LEU A 30 -6.48 29.93 25.11
N PHE A 31 -7.42 29.00 25.35
CA PHE A 31 -7.70 27.86 24.48
C PHE A 31 -8.23 28.29 23.10
N ILE A 32 -9.10 29.30 23.04
CA ILE A 32 -9.56 29.89 21.77
C ILE A 32 -8.38 30.46 20.98
N GLY A 33 -7.51 31.24 21.63
CA GLY A 33 -6.34 31.85 20.99
C GLY A 33 -5.39 30.81 20.41
N THR A 34 -5.02 29.79 21.19
CA THR A 34 -4.12 28.73 20.72
C THR A 34 -4.79 27.86 19.64
N THR A 35 -6.05 27.46 19.81
CA THR A 35 -6.77 26.63 18.83
C THR A 35 -6.93 27.36 17.52
N GLY A 36 -7.30 28.65 17.55
CA GLY A 36 -7.42 29.48 16.35
C GLY A 36 -6.09 29.61 15.59
N TYR A 37 -4.97 29.78 16.31
CA TYR A 37 -3.66 29.82 15.68
C TYR A 37 -3.24 28.46 15.10
N HIS A 38 -3.56 27.34 15.77
CA HIS A 38 -3.38 26.00 15.19
C HIS A 38 -4.21 25.77 13.94
N VAL A 39 -5.48 26.18 13.93
CA VAL A 39 -6.33 26.08 12.73
C VAL A 39 -5.72 26.87 11.58
N PHE A 40 -5.26 28.10 11.84
CA PHE A 40 -4.55 28.90 10.85
C PHE A 40 -3.30 28.21 10.31
N GLN A 41 -2.42 27.70 11.18
CA GLN A 41 -1.21 26.98 10.78
C GLN A 41 -1.52 25.71 10.01
N MET A 42 -2.52 24.94 10.45
CA MET A 42 -2.95 23.69 9.83
C MET A 42 -3.51 23.92 8.44
N VAL A 43 -4.38 24.92 8.26
CA VAL A 43 -4.95 25.26 6.94
C VAL A 43 -3.86 25.81 6.02
N LYS A 44 -3.03 26.75 6.49
CA LYS A 44 -1.93 27.34 5.71
C LYS A 44 -0.93 26.30 5.23
N SER A 45 -0.58 25.34 6.08
CA SER A 45 0.39 24.29 5.77
C SER A 45 -0.25 22.97 5.29
N ARG A 46 -1.58 22.93 5.18
CA ARG A 46 -2.41 21.77 4.83
C ARG A 46 -2.17 20.53 5.72
N THR A 47 -1.73 20.64 6.97
CA THR A 47 -1.37 19.49 7.84
C THR A 47 -2.60 18.79 8.44
N TRP A 48 -3.48 18.24 7.61
CA TRP A 48 -4.78 17.68 8.03
C TRP A 48 -4.72 16.54 9.04
N PHE A 49 -3.59 15.80 9.14
CA PHE A 49 -3.46 14.80 10.19
C PHE A 49 -3.49 15.39 11.61
N PHE A 50 -3.32 16.71 11.75
CA PHE A 50 -3.36 17.41 13.02
C PHE A 50 -4.78 17.85 13.41
N ILE A 51 -5.82 17.44 12.67
CA ILE A 51 -7.23 17.75 12.95
C ILE A 51 -7.64 17.41 14.40
N PRO A 52 -7.30 16.24 14.99
CA PRO A 52 -7.70 15.95 16.36
C PRO A 52 -7.22 16.99 17.37
N PHE A 53 -6.06 17.61 17.12
CA PHE A 53 -5.48 18.65 17.96
C PHE A 53 -6.33 19.94 18.04
N VAL A 54 -7.15 20.22 17.02
CA VAL A 54 -7.88 21.50 16.88
C VAL A 54 -9.38 21.39 17.14
N ILE A 55 -9.89 20.23 17.55
CA ILE A 55 -11.32 20.03 17.83
C ILE A 55 -11.81 20.96 18.97
N GLY A 56 -10.90 21.43 19.85
CA GLY A 56 -11.19 22.49 20.82
C GLY A 56 -12.08 22.05 21.98
N VAL A 57 -12.01 20.77 22.35
CA VAL A 57 -12.84 20.15 23.41
C VAL A 57 -12.62 20.80 24.78
N GLU A 58 -11.42 21.30 25.10
CA GLU A 58 -11.19 22.05 26.35
C GLU A 58 -12.09 23.28 26.47
N ILE A 59 -12.35 23.99 25.37
CA ILE A 59 -13.18 25.20 25.35
C ILE A 59 -14.59 24.86 25.85
N ILE A 60 -15.15 23.75 25.36
CA ILE A 60 -16.48 23.28 25.76
C ILE A 60 -16.50 22.89 27.24
N GLY A 61 -15.46 22.19 27.72
CA GLY A 61 -15.32 21.82 29.12
C GLY A 61 -15.29 23.04 30.05
N TYR A 62 -14.50 24.07 29.72
CA TYR A 62 -14.44 25.30 30.51
C TYR A 62 -15.67 26.19 30.36
N ILE A 63 -16.41 26.14 29.24
CA ILE A 63 -17.75 26.75 29.14
C ILE A 63 -18.70 26.10 30.14
N GLY A 64 -18.71 24.76 30.24
CA GLY A 64 -19.46 24.03 31.26
C GLY A 64 -19.11 24.50 32.67
N ARG A 65 -17.82 24.69 32.95
CA ARG A 65 -17.33 25.24 34.22
C ARG A 65 -17.81 26.67 34.49
N ALA A 66 -17.72 27.55 33.50
CA ALA A 66 -18.20 28.93 33.60
C ALA A 66 -19.72 28.96 33.88
N MET A 67 -20.48 28.04 33.28
CA MET A 67 -21.90 27.88 33.59
C MET A 67 -22.11 27.40 35.03
N SER A 68 -21.35 26.41 35.50
CA SER A 68 -21.42 25.97 36.90
C SER A 68 -21.10 27.09 37.90
N SER A 69 -20.16 27.99 37.59
CA SER A 69 -19.85 29.13 38.48
C SER A 69 -21.02 30.10 38.68
N LYS A 70 -21.96 30.20 37.72
CA LYS A 70 -23.18 31.00 37.86
C LYS A 70 -24.29 30.32 38.67
N GLN A 71 -24.16 29.01 38.91
CA GLN A 71 -25.17 28.20 39.57
C GLN A 71 -24.85 28.01 41.07
N SER A 72 -23.71 28.47 41.57
CA SER A 72 -23.35 28.33 42.97
C SER A 72 -24.38 29.00 43.89
N PRO A 73 -24.82 28.35 45.00
CA PRO A 73 -24.41 27.03 45.49
C PRO A 73 -25.30 25.86 44.97
N ASN A 74 -26.31 26.13 44.15
CA ASN A 74 -27.29 25.16 43.66
C ASN A 74 -26.97 24.69 42.23
N TRP A 75 -25.88 23.93 42.08
CA TRP A 75 -25.43 23.45 40.78
C TRP A 75 -26.41 22.48 40.12
N THR A 76 -26.55 22.59 38.80
CA THR A 76 -27.29 21.59 38.02
C THR A 76 -26.35 20.56 37.41
N LEU A 77 -26.87 19.36 37.20
CA LEU A 77 -26.12 18.21 36.73
C LEU A 77 -25.51 18.41 35.33
N GLY A 78 -26.21 19.12 34.43
CA GLY A 78 -25.81 19.29 33.03
C GLY A 78 -24.43 19.96 32.86
N PRO A 79 -24.22 21.20 33.34
CA PRO A 79 -22.92 21.87 33.25
C PRO A 79 -21.77 21.11 33.91
N TYR A 80 -22.03 20.43 35.02
CA TYR A 80 -21.05 19.57 35.70
C TYR A 80 -20.62 18.38 34.83
N ILE A 81 -21.57 17.69 34.18
CA ILE A 81 -21.26 16.59 33.25
C ILE A 81 -20.49 17.10 32.03
N VAL A 82 -20.92 18.22 31.44
CA VAL A 82 -20.24 18.82 30.28
C VAL A 82 -18.79 19.15 30.63
N GLN A 83 -18.55 19.82 31.76
CA GLN A 83 -17.19 20.07 32.23
C GLN A 83 -16.41 18.76 32.38
N THR A 84 -16.95 17.79 33.11
CA THR A 84 -16.25 16.56 33.47
C THR A 84 -15.88 15.74 32.24
N LEU A 85 -16.82 15.48 31.33
CA LEU A 85 -16.58 14.64 30.16
C LEU A 85 -15.64 15.28 29.14
N PHE A 86 -15.84 16.57 28.84
CA PHE A 86 -15.04 17.24 27.81
C PHE A 86 -13.62 17.53 28.30
N LEU A 87 -13.42 17.86 29.58
CA LEU A 87 -12.07 17.97 30.13
C LEU A 87 -11.36 16.62 30.13
N LEU A 88 -12.04 15.50 30.43
CA LEU A 88 -11.42 14.17 30.36
C LEU A 88 -11.03 13.78 28.92
N LEU A 89 -11.85 14.10 27.93
CA LEU A 89 -11.62 13.78 26.52
C LEU A 89 -10.44 14.51 25.89
N ALA A 90 -10.25 15.80 26.21
CA ALA A 90 -9.34 16.64 25.44
C ALA A 90 -7.91 16.08 25.28
N PRO A 91 -7.26 15.52 26.33
CA PRO A 91 -5.89 15.03 26.18
C PRO A 91 -5.73 13.76 25.36
N ALA A 92 -6.79 12.97 25.19
CA ALA A 92 -6.79 11.84 24.26
C ALA A 92 -6.65 12.31 22.80
N LEU A 93 -7.32 13.43 22.46
CA LEU A 93 -7.22 14.02 21.11
C LEU A 93 -5.85 14.68 20.87
N LEU A 94 -5.27 15.31 21.90
CA LEU A 94 -3.91 15.82 21.85
C LEU A 94 -2.90 14.67 21.70
N ALA A 95 -3.07 13.57 22.46
CA ALA A 95 -2.21 12.39 22.40
C ALA A 95 -2.27 11.70 21.02
N ALA A 96 -3.46 11.54 20.44
CA ALA A 96 -3.65 11.00 19.09
C ALA A 96 -2.80 11.73 18.04
N SER A 97 -2.73 13.06 18.15
CA SER A 97 -1.93 13.89 17.25
C SER A 97 -0.42 13.67 17.41
N ILE A 98 0.03 13.42 18.64
CA ILE A 98 1.42 13.09 18.95
C ILE A 98 1.79 11.71 18.41
N TYR A 99 0.91 10.72 18.50
CA TYR A 99 1.13 9.39 17.91
C TYR A 99 1.30 9.48 16.39
N MET A 100 0.44 10.25 15.73
CA MET A 100 0.54 10.48 14.29
C MET A 100 1.82 11.22 13.89
N LEU A 101 2.28 12.17 14.71
CA LEU A 101 3.56 12.85 14.49
C LEU A 101 4.73 11.87 14.54
N LEU A 102 4.79 10.97 15.53
CA LEU A 102 5.84 9.95 15.60
C LEU A 102 5.84 9.06 14.36
N GLY A 103 4.67 8.57 13.94
CA GLY A 103 4.52 7.78 12.72
C GLY A 103 5.09 8.49 11.49
N ARG A 104 4.84 9.79 11.36
CA ARG A 104 5.38 10.60 10.25
C ARG A 104 6.88 10.83 10.34
N ILE A 105 7.44 11.00 11.55
CA ILE A 105 8.90 11.08 11.74
C ILE A 105 9.58 9.78 11.28
N ILE A 106 8.99 8.63 11.62
CA ILE A 106 9.49 7.31 11.20
C ILE A 106 9.50 7.21 9.65
N LEU A 107 8.42 7.66 9.01
CA LEU A 107 8.28 7.64 7.55
C LEU A 107 9.28 8.56 6.84
N VAL A 108 9.43 9.81 7.30
CA VAL A 108 10.40 10.76 6.70
C VAL A 108 11.83 10.20 6.78
N LEU A 109 12.14 9.50 7.86
CA LEU A 109 13.44 8.87 8.04
C LEU A 109 13.60 7.54 7.31
N GLN A 110 12.54 6.97 6.74
CA GLN A 110 12.50 5.59 6.20
C GLN A 110 13.06 4.56 7.21
N ALA A 111 12.67 4.72 8.48
CA ALA A 111 13.31 4.02 9.59
C ALA A 111 12.36 3.04 10.29
N GLU A 112 11.42 2.42 9.56
CA GLU A 112 10.47 1.47 10.13
C GLU A 112 11.17 0.27 10.80
N SER A 113 12.28 -0.21 10.24
CA SER A 113 13.13 -1.27 10.83
C SER A 113 13.71 -0.89 12.21
N HIS A 114 13.75 0.40 12.53
CA HIS A 114 14.23 0.93 13.80
C HIS A 114 13.10 1.22 14.81
N ALA A 115 11.84 1.14 14.38
CA ALA A 115 10.68 1.32 15.25
C ALA A 115 10.29 0.00 15.95
N LEU A 116 9.80 0.09 17.20
CA LEU A 116 9.26 -1.08 17.92
C LEU A 116 7.91 -1.52 17.33
N LEU A 117 7.12 -0.54 16.87
CA LEU A 117 5.85 -0.74 16.19
C LEU A 117 5.95 -0.08 14.81
N LYS A 118 5.60 -0.83 13.76
CA LYS A 118 5.45 -0.29 12.40
C LYS A 118 4.38 0.81 12.38
N LYS A 119 4.47 1.79 11.47
CA LYS A 119 3.54 2.96 11.42
C LYS A 119 2.08 2.54 11.41
N LYS A 120 1.74 1.44 10.70
CA LYS A 120 0.37 0.89 10.60
C LYS A 120 -0.25 0.49 11.94
N TRP A 121 0.56 -0.02 12.87
CA TRP A 121 0.12 -0.46 14.19
C TRP A 121 0.26 0.63 15.24
N LEU A 122 1.25 1.52 15.09
CA LEU A 122 1.53 2.60 16.03
C LEU A 122 0.26 3.43 16.32
N THR A 123 -0.33 4.06 15.31
CA THR A 123 -1.51 4.91 15.53
C THR A 123 -2.73 4.09 15.95
N LYS A 124 -2.95 2.91 15.37
CA LYS A 124 -4.11 2.06 15.68
C LYS A 124 -4.11 1.62 17.14
N ILE A 125 -3.01 1.05 17.64
CA ILE A 125 -2.90 0.56 19.02
C ILE A 125 -3.18 1.68 20.03
N PHE A 126 -2.49 2.81 19.88
CA PHE A 126 -2.58 3.88 20.87
C PHE A 126 -3.90 4.66 20.81
N VAL A 127 -4.43 4.94 19.60
CA VAL A 127 -5.73 5.60 19.46
C VAL A 127 -6.86 4.68 19.93
N THR A 128 -6.82 3.38 19.64
CA THR A 128 -7.81 2.43 20.16
C THR A 128 -7.76 2.35 21.68
N GLY A 129 -6.56 2.37 22.28
CA GLY A 129 -6.39 2.45 23.73
C GLY A 129 -7.03 3.70 24.33
N ASP A 130 -6.83 4.86 23.69
CA ASP A 130 -7.42 6.13 24.12
C ASP A 130 -8.95 6.14 23.95
N VAL A 131 -9.48 5.64 22.83
CA VAL A 131 -10.93 5.53 22.59
C VAL A 131 -11.58 4.60 23.62
N LEU A 132 -10.98 3.44 23.88
CA LEU A 132 -11.48 2.51 24.91
C LEU A 132 -11.49 3.18 26.28
N SER A 133 -10.39 3.85 26.65
CA SER A 133 -10.28 4.56 27.92
C SER A 133 -11.34 5.66 28.05
N PHE A 134 -11.62 6.40 26.98
CA PHE A 134 -12.61 7.46 26.97
C PHE A 134 -14.04 6.92 27.07
N LEU A 135 -14.35 5.82 26.39
CA LEU A 135 -15.67 5.18 26.50
C LEU A 135 -15.95 4.71 27.93
N LEU A 136 -14.95 4.17 28.62
CA LEU A 136 -15.07 3.82 30.03
C LEU A 136 -15.28 5.06 30.89
N GLN A 137 -14.50 6.13 30.70
CA GLN A 137 -14.67 7.38 31.44
C GLN A 137 -16.04 8.03 31.19
N GLY A 138 -16.52 8.02 29.94
CA GLY A 138 -17.84 8.48 29.56
C GLY A 138 -18.96 7.64 30.17
N ALA A 139 -18.84 6.32 30.14
CA ALA A 139 -19.79 5.40 30.76
C ALA A 139 -19.83 5.61 32.28
N GLY A 140 -18.68 5.74 32.94
CA GLY A 140 -18.62 5.99 34.38
C GLY A 140 -19.20 7.36 34.75
N GLY A 141 -18.91 8.42 33.98
CA GLY A 141 -19.53 9.74 34.17
C GLY A 141 -21.05 9.72 33.93
N GLY A 142 -21.50 8.94 32.94
CA GLY A 142 -22.92 8.69 32.69
C GLY A 142 -23.61 7.97 33.84
N ILE A 143 -22.98 6.95 34.44
CA ILE A 143 -23.54 6.24 35.60
C ILE A 143 -23.56 7.12 36.85
N GLN A 144 -22.55 7.98 37.07
CA GLN A 144 -22.55 8.96 38.16
C GLN A 144 -23.72 9.95 38.08
N SER A 145 -24.27 10.18 36.88
CA SER A 145 -25.39 11.09 36.67
C SER A 145 -26.72 10.60 37.26
N SER A 146 -26.82 9.32 37.65
CA SER A 146 -28.09 8.73 38.12
C SER A 146 -28.46 9.04 39.57
N GLY A 147 -27.60 9.75 40.33
CA GLY A 147 -27.93 10.34 41.64
C GLY A 147 -27.94 9.40 42.86
N ASN A 148 -27.79 8.09 42.69
CA ASN A 148 -27.80 7.13 43.81
C ASN A 148 -26.36 6.79 44.25
N LEU A 149 -26.09 6.71 45.56
CA LEU A 149 -24.73 6.52 46.11
C LEU A 149 -23.99 5.29 45.53
N SER A 150 -24.69 4.19 45.26
CA SER A 150 -24.12 3.00 44.63
C SER A 150 -23.67 3.26 43.19
N ALA A 151 -24.49 3.93 42.39
CA ALA A 151 -24.16 4.29 41.01
C ALA A 151 -22.98 5.28 40.96
N MET A 152 -22.90 6.20 41.93
CA MET A 152 -21.79 7.14 42.02
C MET A 152 -20.44 6.44 42.23
N LYS A 153 -20.38 5.49 43.18
CA LYS A 153 -19.19 4.67 43.44
C LYS A 153 -18.83 3.79 42.25
N THR A 154 -19.82 3.14 41.64
CA THR A 154 -19.60 2.30 40.45
C THR A 154 -19.03 3.13 39.30
N GLY A 155 -19.61 4.31 39.04
CA GLY A 155 -19.13 5.18 37.98
C GLY A 155 -17.72 5.74 38.25
N GLU A 156 -17.38 6.06 39.50
CA GLU A 156 -16.02 6.45 39.91
C GLU A 156 -15.01 5.35 39.60
N HIS A 157 -15.30 4.09 39.98
CA HIS A 157 -14.45 2.95 39.67
C HIS A 157 -14.25 2.74 38.16
N ILE A 158 -15.32 2.87 37.36
CA ILE A 158 -15.23 2.73 35.90
C ILE A 158 -14.35 3.84 35.30
N ILE A 159 -14.47 5.09 35.78
CA ILE A 159 -13.60 6.19 35.35
C ILE A 159 -12.13 5.89 35.71
N VAL A 160 -11.85 5.40 36.93
CA VAL A 160 -10.51 5.02 37.36
C VAL A 160 -9.92 3.94 36.45
N VAL A 161 -10.69 2.90 36.10
CA VAL A 161 -10.24 1.86 35.15
C VAL A 161 -9.89 2.47 33.79
N GLY A 162 -10.73 3.37 33.27
CA GLY A 162 -10.45 4.09 32.03
C GLY A 162 -9.15 4.89 32.12
N LEU A 163 -8.95 5.66 33.18
CA LEU A 163 -7.72 6.46 33.39
C LEU A 163 -6.47 5.56 33.48
N VAL A 164 -6.53 4.42 34.16
CA VAL A 164 -5.42 3.46 34.23
C VAL A 164 -5.06 2.91 32.84
N ILE A 165 -6.06 2.54 32.04
CA ILE A 165 -5.85 2.06 30.67
C ILE A 165 -5.19 3.16 29.82
N GLN A 166 -5.69 4.39 29.90
CA GLN A 166 -5.13 5.55 29.18
C GLN A 166 -3.65 5.74 29.52
N ILE A 167 -3.31 5.75 30.82
CA ILE A 167 -1.94 5.88 31.31
C ILE A 167 -1.06 4.76 30.78
N PHE A 168 -1.55 3.51 30.82
CA PHE A 168 -0.80 2.35 30.35
C PHE A 168 -0.43 2.49 28.86
N PHE A 169 -1.40 2.78 28.00
CA PHE A 169 -1.15 2.96 26.57
C PHE A 169 -0.24 4.16 26.28
N PHE A 170 -0.43 5.28 27.00
CA PHE A 170 0.42 6.45 26.83
C PHE A 170 1.86 6.22 27.30
N ALA A 171 2.05 5.48 28.39
CA ALA A 171 3.37 5.06 28.86
C ALA A 171 4.05 4.11 27.86
N PHE A 172 3.29 3.17 27.29
CA PHE A 172 3.78 2.28 26.25
C PHE A 172 4.18 3.05 24.97
N PHE A 173 3.45 4.10 24.60
CA PHE A 173 3.83 5.01 23.52
C PHE A 173 5.18 5.69 23.80
N MET A 174 5.36 6.22 25.01
CA MET A 174 6.62 6.85 25.42
C MET A 174 7.80 5.90 25.36
N ILE A 175 7.61 4.63 25.74
CA ILE A 175 8.62 3.58 25.61
C ILE A 175 8.95 3.34 24.13
N THR A 176 7.93 3.22 23.27
CA THR A 176 8.10 3.02 21.83
C THR A 176 8.86 4.18 21.17
N ALA A 177 8.50 5.42 21.48
CA ALA A 177 9.18 6.61 21.00
C ALA A 177 10.64 6.68 21.47
N THR A 178 10.89 6.34 22.74
CA THR A 178 12.24 6.30 23.33
C THR A 178 13.10 5.21 22.69
N HIS A 179 12.54 4.01 22.50
CA HIS A 179 13.22 2.92 21.82
C HIS A 179 13.62 3.31 20.39
N PHE A 180 12.71 3.91 19.61
CA PHE A 180 13.01 4.40 18.27
C PHE A 180 14.17 5.41 18.28
N TYR A 181 14.11 6.43 19.13
CA TYR A 181 15.18 7.43 19.26
C TYR A 181 16.53 6.81 19.60
N LEU A 182 16.56 5.91 20.60
CA LEU A 182 17.79 5.24 21.02
C LEU A 182 18.35 4.32 19.93
N LYS A 183 17.49 3.60 19.20
CA LYS A 183 17.91 2.71 18.11
C LYS A 183 18.48 3.49 16.92
N VAL A 184 17.86 4.60 16.52
CA VAL A 184 18.40 5.52 15.50
C VAL A 184 19.71 6.17 15.93
N LYS A 185 19.85 6.50 17.22
CA LYS A 185 21.11 7.05 17.76
C LYS A 185 22.23 6.00 17.79
N LYS A 186 21.90 4.74 18.10
CA LYS A 186 22.86 3.63 18.17
C LYS A 186 23.30 3.16 16.78
N TYR A 187 22.37 3.14 15.82
CA TYR A 187 22.59 2.70 14.45
C TYR A 187 22.16 3.82 13.48
N PRO A 188 23.01 4.86 13.28
CA PRO A 188 22.70 5.95 12.37
C PRO A 188 22.74 5.48 10.90
N PHE A 189 21.96 6.15 10.05
CA PHE A 189 21.83 5.89 8.61
C PHE A 189 21.74 7.24 7.87
N PRO A 190 22.00 7.30 6.56
CA PRO A 190 22.19 8.56 5.83
C PRO A 190 21.11 9.63 6.09
N ARG A 191 19.82 9.25 6.08
CA ARG A 191 18.71 10.19 6.34
C ARG A 191 18.66 10.71 7.78
N SER A 192 19.04 9.93 8.80
CA SER A 192 19.05 10.42 10.19
C SER A 192 20.17 11.40 10.50
N CYS A 193 21.20 11.44 9.65
CA CYS A 193 22.30 12.39 9.69
C CYS A 193 22.04 13.68 8.89
N SER A 194 21.04 13.70 8.01
CA SER A 194 20.74 14.85 7.18
C SER A 194 20.33 16.08 8.01
N PRO A 195 20.98 17.24 7.85
CA PRO A 195 20.60 18.47 8.55
C PRO A 195 19.27 19.05 8.05
N HIS A 196 18.83 18.65 6.84
CA HIS A 196 17.58 19.11 6.22
C HIS A 196 16.33 18.45 6.82
N ILE A 197 16.48 17.34 7.55
CA ILE A 197 15.37 16.64 8.19
C ILE A 197 15.32 17.00 9.68
N PRO A 198 14.37 17.83 10.15
CA PRO A 198 14.33 18.34 11.53
C PRO A 198 13.79 17.32 12.56
N TRP A 199 14.02 16.02 12.36
CA TRP A 199 13.42 14.96 13.17
C TRP A 199 13.80 15.05 14.66
N LYS A 200 15.06 15.40 14.98
CA LYS A 200 15.52 15.58 16.37
C LYS A 200 14.78 16.72 17.08
N LYS A 201 14.45 17.79 16.34
CA LYS A 201 13.66 18.92 16.84
C LYS A 201 12.26 18.45 17.23
N HIS A 202 11.59 17.72 16.33
CA HIS A 202 10.24 17.21 16.57
C HIS A 202 10.19 16.09 17.63
N MET A 203 11.24 15.28 17.78
CA MET A 203 11.35 14.33 18.89
C MET A 203 11.44 15.03 20.26
N LYS A 204 12.17 16.15 20.37
CA LYS A 204 12.21 16.93 21.62
C LYS A 204 10.84 17.51 21.98
N VAL A 205 10.12 18.02 20.98
CA VAL A 205 8.74 18.49 21.14
C VAL A 205 7.84 17.38 21.64
N LEU A 206 7.89 16.21 20.98
CA LEU A 206 7.14 15.02 21.36
C LEU A 206 7.40 14.63 22.81
N TYR A 207 8.65 14.54 23.26
CA TYR A 207 8.94 14.19 24.66
C TYR A 207 8.46 15.25 25.65
N SER A 208 8.61 16.53 25.31
CA SER A 208 8.21 17.63 26.18
C SER A 208 6.70 17.67 26.37
N THR A 209 5.93 17.52 25.29
CA THR A 209 4.46 17.53 25.35
C THR A 209 3.91 16.26 25.97
N SER A 210 4.52 15.10 25.68
CA SER A 210 4.14 13.86 26.34
C SER A 210 4.41 13.88 27.85
N PHE A 211 5.45 14.56 28.32
CA PHE A 211 5.66 14.75 29.76
C PHE A 211 4.48 15.48 30.42
N PHE A 212 4.02 16.60 29.84
CA PHE A 212 2.89 17.37 30.38
C PHE A 212 1.57 16.59 30.36
N ILE A 213 1.29 15.86 29.28
CA ILE A 213 0.11 14.98 29.19
C ILE A 213 0.18 13.87 30.24
N MET A 214 1.35 13.26 30.45
CA MET A 214 1.51 12.20 31.45
C MET A 214 1.29 12.72 32.88
N VAL A 215 1.86 13.87 33.24
CA VAL A 215 1.66 14.49 34.57
C VAL A 215 0.18 14.81 34.79
N ARG A 216 -0.51 15.35 33.78
CA ARG A 216 -1.95 15.59 33.83
C ARG A 216 -2.73 14.29 34.04
N SER A 217 -2.42 13.23 33.30
CA SER A 217 -3.13 11.95 33.40
C SER A 217 -2.92 11.29 34.77
N MET A 218 -1.71 11.38 35.33
CA MET A 218 -1.41 10.99 36.72
C MET A 218 -2.23 11.79 37.73
N PHE A 219 -2.28 13.11 37.58
CA PHE A 219 -3.09 13.97 38.44
C PHE A 219 -4.56 13.56 38.41
N ARG A 220 -5.13 13.33 37.22
CA ARG A 220 -6.52 12.86 37.06
C ARG A 220 -6.75 11.51 37.72
N LEU A 221 -5.84 10.56 37.55
CA LEU A 221 -5.95 9.27 38.23
C LEU A 221 -5.97 9.43 39.76
N ILE A 222 -5.06 10.23 40.32
CA ILE A 222 -5.00 10.46 41.77
C ILE A 222 -6.24 11.20 42.27
N GLU A 223 -6.73 12.20 41.53
CA GLU A 223 -7.98 12.91 41.82
C GLU A 223 -9.16 11.93 41.96
N TYR A 224 -9.34 11.05 40.99
CA TYR A 224 -10.44 10.07 41.00
C TYR A 224 -10.24 8.94 42.01
N ILE A 225 -9.00 8.53 42.32
CA ILE A 225 -8.74 7.55 43.38
C ILE A 225 -9.04 8.11 44.77
N GLN A 226 -8.79 9.40 45.01
CA GLN A 226 -9.16 10.04 46.29
C GLN A 226 -10.68 10.20 46.45
N GLY A 227 -11.43 10.10 45.35
CA GLY A 227 -12.88 10.21 45.31
C GLY A 227 -13.41 11.59 45.68
N ASN A 228 -14.74 11.72 45.70
CA ASN A 228 -15.43 13.02 45.82
C ASN A 228 -15.14 13.83 47.09
N ASN A 229 -14.55 13.21 48.12
CA ASN A 229 -14.14 13.88 49.37
C ASN A 229 -12.62 14.07 49.49
N GLY A 230 -11.87 13.84 48.41
CA GLY A 230 -10.41 13.95 48.36
C GLY A 230 -9.88 15.38 48.52
N PHE A 231 -8.66 15.52 49.03
CA PHE A 231 -8.00 16.83 49.22
C PHE A 231 -7.87 17.62 47.92
N LEU A 232 -7.62 16.93 46.80
CA LEU A 232 -7.47 17.57 45.48
C LEU A 232 -8.77 18.23 44.99
N LEU A 233 -9.92 17.58 45.21
CA LEU A 233 -11.23 18.13 44.82
C LEU A 233 -11.70 19.29 45.71
N HIS A 234 -11.08 19.51 46.87
CA HIS A 234 -11.37 20.65 47.74
C HIS A 234 -10.67 21.94 47.30
N HIS A 235 -9.67 21.86 46.42
CA HIS A 235 -8.84 23.00 46.04
C HIS A 235 -8.86 23.21 44.52
N GLU A 236 -9.60 24.23 44.09
CA GLU A 236 -9.73 24.60 42.67
C GLU A 236 -8.38 24.80 41.94
N ALA A 237 -7.39 25.33 42.64
CA ALA A 237 -6.09 25.65 42.06
C ALA A 237 -5.41 24.44 41.38
N PHE A 238 -5.60 23.22 41.92
CA PHE A 238 -4.99 22.03 41.34
C PHE A 238 -5.54 21.71 39.95
N LEU A 239 -6.84 21.93 39.71
CA LEU A 239 -7.43 21.74 38.40
C LEU A 239 -6.82 22.71 37.38
N TYR A 240 -6.69 23.99 37.72
CA TYR A 240 -6.10 24.94 36.79
C TYR A 240 -4.61 24.70 36.55
N VAL A 241 -3.84 24.32 37.56
CA VAL A 241 -2.39 24.12 37.44
C VAL A 241 -2.05 22.78 36.76
N PHE A 242 -2.67 21.67 37.20
CA PHE A 242 -2.30 20.32 36.77
C PHE A 242 -3.16 19.76 35.63
N ASP A 243 -4.22 20.46 35.22
CA ASP A 243 -5.01 20.10 34.03
C ASP A 243 -4.95 21.22 32.99
N ALA A 244 -5.49 22.40 33.31
CA ALA A 244 -5.63 23.49 32.33
C ALA A 244 -4.28 24.00 31.80
N LEU A 245 -3.37 24.37 32.72
CA LEU A 245 -2.09 24.98 32.38
C LEU A 245 -1.17 24.00 31.64
N LEU A 246 -1.15 22.72 32.02
CA LEU A 246 -0.32 21.71 31.35
C LEU A 246 -0.78 21.47 29.91
N MET A 247 -2.11 21.46 29.67
CA MET A 247 -2.65 21.29 28.32
C MET A 247 -2.43 22.55 27.48
N PHE A 248 -2.60 23.73 28.08
CA PHE A 248 -2.28 24.99 27.42
C PHE A 248 -0.80 25.06 27.00
N ILE A 249 0.14 24.71 27.89
CA ILE A 249 1.58 24.64 27.56
C ILE A 249 1.84 23.66 26.41
N THR A 250 1.18 22.49 26.42
CA THR A 250 1.28 21.50 25.34
C THR A 250 0.87 22.10 23.99
N MET A 251 -0.25 22.82 23.94
CA MET A 251 -0.70 23.48 22.72
C MET A 251 0.23 24.62 22.30
N VAL A 252 0.77 25.40 23.24
CA VAL A 252 1.73 26.47 22.95
C VAL A 252 3.03 25.92 22.37
N ILE A 253 3.54 24.79 22.86
CA ILE A 253 4.75 24.17 22.29
C ILE A 253 4.52 23.80 20.82
N PHE A 254 3.38 23.21 20.49
CA PHE A 254 3.04 22.90 19.09
C PHE A 254 2.72 24.13 18.25
N ASN A 255 2.33 25.27 18.85
CA ASN A 255 2.21 26.53 18.13
C ASN A 255 3.57 27.07 17.69
N VAL A 256 4.59 26.92 18.53
CA VAL A 256 5.95 27.40 18.25
C VAL A 256 6.67 26.45 17.29
N ILE A 257 6.53 25.14 17.51
CA ILE A 257 7.14 24.10 16.68
C ILE A 257 6.04 23.24 16.08
N HIS A 258 5.42 23.78 15.04
CA HIS A 258 4.32 23.13 14.33
C HIS A 258 4.84 22.00 13.42
N PRO A 259 4.14 20.85 13.31
CA PRO A 259 4.64 19.69 12.59
C PRO A 259 4.58 19.81 11.05
N HIS A 260 4.43 21.03 10.52
CA HIS A 260 4.36 21.24 9.07
C HIS A 260 5.64 20.87 8.35
N GLU A 261 6.81 21.06 8.96
CA GLU A 261 8.10 20.77 8.32
C GLU A 261 8.19 19.27 7.97
N ILE A 262 7.82 18.40 8.91
CA ILE A 262 7.73 16.95 8.67
C ILE A 262 6.64 16.63 7.65
N GLY A 263 5.50 17.31 7.73
CA GLY A 263 4.40 17.14 6.76
C GLY A 263 4.76 17.56 5.34
N GLN A 264 5.62 18.59 5.17
CA GLN A 264 6.10 19.09 3.89
C GLN A 264 7.14 18.15 3.28
N LEU A 265 8.06 17.61 4.09
CA LEU A 265 9.05 16.63 3.62
C LEU A 265 8.40 15.34 3.10
N LEU A 266 7.24 14.95 3.63
CA LEU A 266 6.44 13.83 3.09
C LEU A 266 5.67 14.18 1.81
N ARG A 267 5.62 15.46 1.41
CA ARG A 267 4.87 15.93 0.23
C ARG A 267 5.76 16.37 -0.92
N GLN A 268 7.06 16.56 -0.69
CA GLN A 268 7.99 16.86 -1.76
C GLN A 268 8.34 15.55 -2.48
N PRO A 269 8.08 15.45 -3.81
CA PRO A 269 8.72 14.44 -4.64
C PRO A 269 10.23 14.64 -4.56
N ASN A 270 10.98 13.54 -4.52
CA ASN A 270 12.44 13.50 -4.34
C ASN A 270 13.20 14.62 -5.07
N ASP A 271 13.94 15.45 -4.31
CA ASP A 271 14.91 16.42 -4.84
C ASP A 271 16.30 16.20 -4.22
N TYR A 272 16.67 14.94 -3.97
CA TYR A 272 18.00 14.57 -3.43
C TYR A 272 18.75 13.51 -4.22
N ASP A 273 18.21 13.04 -5.36
CA ASP A 273 18.98 12.21 -6.28
C ASP A 273 19.56 13.07 -7.42
N MET A 274 20.87 13.30 -7.30
CA MET A 274 21.84 13.67 -8.36
C MET A 274 21.67 14.99 -9.12
N THR A 275 22.25 16.05 -8.55
CA THR A 275 22.88 17.11 -9.36
C THR A 275 24.20 16.61 -9.97
N SER A 276 24.15 16.11 -11.21
CA SER A 276 25.14 16.37 -12.28
C SER A 276 24.89 15.45 -13.48
N PHE A 277 24.30 15.97 -14.56
CA PHE A 277 24.86 16.05 -15.92
C PHE A 277 23.75 16.51 -16.88
N SER A 278 24.17 17.23 -17.90
CA SER A 278 23.45 18.16 -18.78
C SER A 278 22.28 17.62 -19.61
N GLU A 279 21.23 18.45 -19.67
CA GLU A 279 20.22 18.70 -20.72
C GLU A 279 19.99 17.65 -21.83
N GLU A 280 18.84 16.96 -21.74
CA GLU A 280 17.88 16.85 -22.85
C GLU A 280 16.45 16.90 -22.28
N GLN A 281 15.54 17.59 -22.97
CA GLN A 281 14.25 18.09 -22.46
C GLN A 281 13.33 17.00 -21.88
N THR A 282 13.13 17.02 -20.56
CA THR A 282 12.12 16.23 -19.87
C THR A 282 10.78 16.99 -19.79
N PRO A 283 9.64 16.37 -20.16
CA PRO A 283 8.32 16.98 -20.03
C PRO A 283 7.92 17.12 -18.55
N LYS A 284 7.20 18.21 -18.25
CA LYS A 284 6.77 18.60 -16.90
C LYS A 284 5.93 17.49 -16.22
N PRO A 285 6.07 17.27 -14.89
CA PRO A 285 5.27 16.28 -14.18
C PRO A 285 3.77 16.58 -14.29
N TYR A 286 3.02 15.56 -14.71
CA TYR A 286 1.57 15.63 -14.88
C TYR A 286 0.85 15.88 -13.55
N GLN A 287 0.09 16.96 -13.54
CA GLN A 287 -0.70 17.48 -12.43
C GLN A 287 -2.09 16.80 -12.39
N GLY A 288 -2.14 15.47 -12.44
CA GLY A 288 -3.40 14.69 -12.54
C GLY A 288 -3.90 14.08 -11.22
N TYR A 289 -3.00 13.71 -10.31
CA TYR A 289 -3.36 12.89 -9.14
C TYR A 289 -4.18 13.62 -8.06
N ASN A 290 -4.28 14.95 -8.11
CA ASN A 290 -5.04 15.72 -7.12
C ASN A 290 -6.53 15.94 -7.47
N ASN A 291 -6.96 15.62 -8.69
CA ASN A 291 -8.29 16.03 -9.16
C ASN A 291 -9.37 14.94 -9.15
N VAL A 292 -9.05 13.66 -8.90
CA VAL A 292 -10.07 12.61 -8.77
C VAL A 292 -10.54 12.39 -7.33
N MET A 293 -9.80 12.85 -6.32
CA MET A 293 -10.31 12.92 -4.95
C MET A 293 -11.13 14.19 -4.64
N ALA A 294 -11.26 15.12 -5.58
CA ALA A 294 -11.94 16.40 -5.38
C ALA A 294 -13.42 16.43 -5.83
N SER A 295 -14.04 15.27 -6.07
CA SER A 295 -15.49 15.15 -6.24
C SER A 295 -16.07 14.07 -5.33
N LYS A 296 -15.83 14.18 -4.01
CA LYS A 296 -16.66 13.55 -2.98
C LYS A 296 -17.53 14.62 -2.32
N THR A 297 -18.41 15.23 -3.12
CA THR A 297 -19.56 15.96 -2.59
C THR A 297 -20.73 14.99 -2.52
N LEU A 298 -21.00 14.53 -1.30
CA LEU A 298 -22.33 14.22 -0.77
C LEU A 298 -23.23 13.28 -1.60
N LEU A 299 -22.97 11.97 -1.53
CA LEU A 299 -24.04 10.97 -1.53
C LEU A 299 -23.79 10.00 -0.36
N LEU A 300 -24.46 10.28 0.76
CA LEU A 300 -24.78 9.28 1.77
C LEU A 300 -25.79 8.32 1.15
N ILE A 301 -25.28 7.25 0.54
CA ILE A 301 -26.04 6.01 0.37
C ILE A 301 -25.41 5.05 1.38
N PRO A 302 -26.20 4.36 2.21
CA PRO A 302 -25.65 3.31 3.05
C PRO A 302 -25.18 2.22 2.09
N ALA A 303 -23.87 2.15 1.85
CA ALA A 303 -23.29 0.93 1.35
C ALA A 303 -23.62 -0.13 2.40
N LEU A 304 -24.61 -0.98 2.10
CA LEU A 304 -24.64 -2.30 2.69
C LEU A 304 -23.24 -2.86 2.41
N ALA A 305 -22.40 -2.91 3.44
CA ALA A 305 -21.31 -3.85 3.46
C ALA A 305 -21.99 -5.23 3.53
N THR A 306 -22.38 -5.77 2.38
CA THR A 306 -22.22 -7.20 2.18
C THR A 306 -20.76 -7.46 2.50
N ALA A 307 -20.51 -8.20 3.57
CA ALA A 307 -19.22 -8.82 3.76
C ALA A 307 -18.96 -9.61 2.48
N ALA A 308 -18.07 -9.10 1.62
CA ALA A 308 -17.61 -9.84 0.47
C ALA A 308 -16.85 -11.05 1.03
N LEU A 309 -17.36 -12.24 0.74
CA LEU A 309 -16.59 -13.46 0.82
C LEU A 309 -15.41 -13.23 -0.14
N GLY A 310 -14.18 -13.22 0.37
CA GLY A 310 -13.02 -13.22 -0.51
C GLY A 310 -13.05 -14.48 -1.37
N ASN A 311 -12.53 -14.37 -2.60
CA ASN A 311 -12.52 -15.45 -3.57
C ASN A 311 -11.11 -15.66 -4.11
N VAL A 312 -10.78 -16.92 -4.37
CA VAL A 312 -9.73 -17.34 -5.30
C VAL A 312 -10.39 -17.54 -6.66
N LEU A 313 -9.92 -16.82 -7.68
CA LEU A 313 -10.55 -16.74 -9.00
C LEU A 313 -9.62 -17.37 -10.03
N ASP A 314 -10.02 -18.52 -10.57
CA ASP A 314 -9.27 -19.22 -11.61
C ASP A 314 -9.86 -18.91 -12.98
N LEU A 315 -9.00 -18.47 -13.90
CA LEU A 315 -9.34 -18.19 -15.29
C LEU A 315 -8.51 -19.08 -16.21
N ASP A 316 -9.17 -19.69 -17.20
CA ASP A 316 -8.51 -20.51 -18.21
C ASP A 316 -7.64 -19.65 -19.14
N ILE A 317 -6.41 -20.10 -19.39
CA ILE A 317 -5.49 -19.45 -20.31
C ILE A 317 -5.67 -20.03 -21.70
N LYS A 318 -6.15 -19.19 -22.62
CA LYS A 318 -6.25 -19.53 -24.05
C LYS A 318 -4.96 -19.16 -24.78
N VAL A 319 -4.60 -19.93 -25.80
CA VAL A 319 -3.51 -19.58 -26.73
C VAL A 319 -4.12 -19.22 -28.08
N ARG A 320 -3.81 -18.01 -28.56
CA ARG A 320 -4.28 -17.47 -29.84
C ARG A 320 -3.10 -16.95 -30.65
N ASN A 321 -2.73 -17.63 -31.72
CA ASN A 321 -1.58 -17.28 -32.56
C ASN A 321 -0.32 -16.95 -31.74
N GLY A 322 -0.02 -17.80 -30.76
CA GLY A 322 1.10 -17.62 -29.81
C GLY A 322 0.86 -16.64 -28.65
N TYR A 323 -0.19 -15.82 -28.66
CA TYR A 323 -0.56 -14.95 -27.54
C TYR A 323 -1.34 -15.72 -26.48
N ARG A 324 -1.03 -15.49 -25.20
CA ARG A 324 -1.76 -16.09 -24.08
C ARG A 324 -2.72 -15.07 -23.49
N THR A 325 -4.00 -15.42 -23.41
CA THR A 325 -5.06 -14.52 -22.95
C THR A 325 -5.91 -15.14 -21.84
N ILE A 326 -6.55 -14.26 -21.07
CA ILE A 326 -7.64 -14.59 -20.14
C ILE A 326 -8.88 -13.81 -20.55
N GLU A 327 -10.07 -14.38 -20.33
CA GLU A 327 -11.34 -13.74 -20.68
C GLU A 327 -11.91 -12.95 -19.50
N VAL A 328 -12.35 -11.71 -19.76
CA VAL A 328 -13.15 -10.92 -18.82
C VAL A 328 -14.35 -10.31 -19.53
N ASP A 329 -15.44 -10.06 -18.80
CA ASP A 329 -16.61 -9.36 -19.33
C ASP A 329 -16.54 -7.88 -19.00
N LEU A 330 -16.80 -7.00 -19.97
CA LEU A 330 -16.89 -5.55 -19.78
C LEU A 330 -18.27 -5.02 -20.14
N GLY A 331 -18.84 -4.19 -19.26
CA GLY A 331 -20.06 -3.43 -19.51
C GLY A 331 -21.34 -3.99 -18.89
N THR A 332 -22.46 -3.33 -19.17
CA THR A 332 -23.82 -3.81 -18.83
C THR A 332 -24.79 -3.60 -20.00
N PRO A 333 -25.28 -4.68 -20.65
CA PRO A 333 -24.86 -6.07 -20.44
C PRO A 333 -23.37 -6.26 -20.75
N GLY A 334 -22.71 -7.15 -20.02
CA GLY A 334 -21.28 -7.45 -20.23
C GLY A 334 -21.05 -8.17 -21.56
N GLY A 335 -19.97 -7.83 -22.24
CA GLY A 335 -19.45 -8.54 -23.40
C GLY A 335 -18.06 -9.12 -23.12
N PRO A 336 -17.72 -10.29 -23.68
CA PRO A 336 -16.46 -10.97 -23.41
C PRO A 336 -15.30 -10.34 -24.18
N PHE A 337 -14.13 -10.29 -23.53
CA PHE A 337 -12.87 -9.81 -24.11
C PHE A 337 -11.74 -10.76 -23.72
N ASP A 338 -11.06 -11.33 -24.72
CA ASP A 338 -9.83 -12.10 -24.52
C ASP A 338 -8.64 -11.12 -24.40
N LEU A 339 -8.13 -10.94 -23.19
CA LEU A 339 -7.07 -9.97 -22.89
C LEU A 339 -5.74 -10.67 -22.63
N MET A 340 -4.67 -10.15 -23.23
CA MET A 340 -3.31 -10.58 -22.92
C MET A 340 -2.94 -10.11 -21.51
N TYR A 341 -2.59 -11.05 -20.63
CA TYR A 341 -2.14 -10.72 -19.28
C TYR A 341 -0.67 -10.33 -19.30
N ASP A 342 -0.37 -9.14 -18.78
CA ASP A 342 0.93 -8.51 -18.98
C ASP A 342 1.48 -7.93 -17.69
N THR A 343 2.50 -8.58 -17.11
CA THR A 343 3.24 -8.07 -15.95
C THR A 343 4.25 -6.99 -16.31
N GLY A 344 4.48 -6.74 -17.61
CA GLY A 344 5.30 -5.67 -18.15
C GLY A 344 4.59 -4.31 -18.28
N SER A 345 3.24 -4.30 -18.22
CA SER A 345 2.43 -3.08 -18.28
C SER A 345 1.34 -3.05 -17.21
N SER A 346 0.69 -1.91 -16.99
CA SER A 346 -0.30 -1.73 -15.91
C SER A 346 -1.74 -1.53 -16.38
N THR A 347 -1.93 -1.16 -17.64
CA THR A 347 -3.23 -0.67 -18.11
C THR A 347 -4.08 -1.82 -18.62
N LEU A 348 -5.33 -1.93 -18.15
CA LEU A 348 -6.35 -2.65 -18.92
C LEU A 348 -6.77 -1.78 -20.11
N TRP A 349 -6.73 -2.33 -21.32
CA TRP A 349 -7.22 -1.61 -22.48
C TRP A 349 -7.88 -2.54 -23.50
N VAL A 350 -8.86 -2.00 -24.22
CA VAL A 350 -9.64 -2.68 -25.26
C VAL A 350 -9.83 -1.77 -26.47
N LEU A 351 -10.10 -2.34 -27.63
CA LEU A 351 -10.34 -1.57 -28.86
C LEU A 351 -11.77 -1.05 -28.94
N ASP A 352 -11.96 0.17 -29.45
CA ASP A 352 -13.28 0.67 -29.84
C ASP A 352 -13.71 0.11 -31.21
N SER A 353 -14.96 0.39 -31.59
CA SER A 353 -15.51 -0.04 -32.88
C SER A 353 -14.75 0.53 -34.09
N ASN A 354 -14.25 1.77 -34.01
CA ASN A 354 -13.47 2.34 -35.10
C ASN A 354 -12.16 1.58 -35.29
N CYS A 355 -11.42 1.30 -34.21
CA CYS A 355 -10.14 0.63 -34.31
C CYS A 355 -10.27 -0.85 -34.65
N THR A 356 -11.31 -1.55 -34.19
CA THR A 356 -11.55 -2.93 -34.65
C THR A 356 -11.76 -3.03 -36.15
N ASP A 357 -12.38 -2.01 -36.77
CA ASP A 357 -12.68 -2.00 -38.20
C ASP A 357 -11.53 -1.40 -39.04
N ASP A 358 -10.90 -0.31 -38.57
CA ASP A 358 -9.96 0.49 -39.35
C ASP A 358 -8.48 0.24 -39.00
N CYS A 359 -8.16 -0.23 -37.79
CA CYS A 359 -6.77 -0.50 -37.42
C CYS A 359 -6.26 -1.75 -38.14
N VAL A 360 -4.97 -1.76 -38.48
CA VAL A 360 -4.37 -2.91 -39.16
C VAL A 360 -4.46 -4.14 -38.26
N ASN A 361 -4.94 -5.25 -38.83
CA ASN A 361 -4.99 -6.54 -38.17
C ASN A 361 -4.49 -7.63 -39.13
N VAL A 362 -3.28 -8.10 -38.90
CA VAL A 362 -2.67 -9.21 -39.68
C VAL A 362 -2.65 -10.52 -38.90
N SER A 363 -3.13 -10.53 -37.66
CA SER A 363 -3.08 -11.72 -36.80
C SER A 363 -4.09 -12.80 -37.18
N GLY A 364 -5.13 -12.43 -37.95
CA GLY A 364 -6.23 -13.32 -38.33
C GLY A 364 -7.27 -13.52 -37.22
N TYR A 365 -7.04 -12.98 -36.02
CA TYR A 365 -7.98 -13.02 -34.90
C TYR A 365 -9.07 -11.97 -35.06
N SER A 366 -10.34 -12.38 -34.88
CA SER A 366 -11.49 -11.47 -34.89
C SER A 366 -11.58 -10.76 -33.55
N ARG A 367 -11.35 -9.43 -33.54
CA ARG A 367 -11.34 -8.63 -32.31
C ARG A 367 -12.74 -8.12 -31.95
N HIS A 368 -13.10 -8.17 -30.68
CA HIS A 368 -14.31 -7.60 -30.12
C HIS A 368 -14.17 -6.08 -29.93
N SER A 369 -15.23 -5.35 -30.29
CA SER A 369 -15.27 -3.90 -30.08
C SER A 369 -15.94 -3.55 -28.77
N TYR A 370 -15.29 -2.69 -27.99
CA TYR A 370 -15.92 -2.04 -26.86
C TYR A 370 -16.67 -0.79 -27.33
N ASN A 371 -17.92 -0.67 -26.89
CA ASN A 371 -18.70 0.56 -26.99
C ASN A 371 -19.19 0.92 -25.59
N LEU A 372 -19.32 2.22 -25.30
CA LEU A 372 -19.85 2.69 -24.02
C LEU A 372 -21.21 2.05 -23.74
N THR A 373 -21.29 1.30 -22.63
CA THR A 373 -22.51 0.60 -22.22
C THR A 373 -23.36 1.46 -21.28
N SER A 374 -24.48 0.91 -20.79
CA SER A 374 -25.37 1.63 -19.86
C SER A 374 -24.71 2.02 -18.53
N THR A 375 -23.62 1.34 -18.14
CA THR A 375 -22.81 1.62 -16.95
C THR A 375 -21.48 2.29 -17.26
N GLY A 376 -21.17 2.44 -18.55
CA GLY A 376 -19.94 3.02 -19.08
C GLY A 376 -19.93 4.54 -18.98
N VAL A 377 -18.79 5.09 -18.59
CA VAL A 377 -18.55 6.53 -18.49
C VAL A 377 -17.21 6.85 -19.12
N ASP A 378 -17.23 7.64 -20.19
CA ASP A 378 -16.04 8.29 -20.74
C ASP A 378 -15.57 9.42 -19.81
N LEU A 379 -14.29 9.41 -19.44
CA LEU A 379 -13.68 10.40 -18.57
C LEU A 379 -13.07 11.58 -19.34
N GLY A 380 -13.02 11.54 -20.67
CA GLY A 380 -12.55 12.60 -21.55
C GLY A 380 -11.04 12.87 -21.46
N ILE A 381 -10.25 11.84 -21.10
CA ILE A 381 -8.80 11.93 -20.95
C ILE A 381 -8.15 11.07 -22.02
N GLU A 382 -7.29 11.67 -22.84
CA GLU A 382 -6.54 10.95 -23.88
C GLU A 382 -5.09 10.71 -23.47
N ASP A 383 -4.55 9.58 -23.92
CA ASP A 383 -3.16 9.18 -23.73
C ASP A 383 -2.72 8.15 -24.78
N SER A 384 -1.43 7.81 -24.78
CA SER A 384 -0.86 6.77 -25.64
C SER A 384 0.13 5.89 -24.86
N ILE A 385 0.25 4.63 -25.27
CA ILE A 385 1.25 3.68 -24.76
C ILE A 385 2.08 3.18 -25.94
N ASP A 386 3.40 3.26 -25.79
CA ASP A 386 4.37 2.70 -26.73
C ASP A 386 4.84 1.33 -26.24
N TYR A 387 4.54 0.28 -26.99
CA TYR A 387 5.06 -1.07 -26.79
C TYR A 387 6.10 -1.41 -27.86
N SER A 388 6.93 -2.41 -27.58
CA SER A 388 7.85 -2.95 -28.59
C SER A 388 7.14 -3.46 -29.86
N GLY A 389 5.89 -3.92 -29.74
CA GLY A 389 5.09 -4.40 -30.86
C GLY A 389 4.24 -3.32 -31.57
N GLY A 390 4.17 -2.11 -31.02
CA GLY A 390 3.42 -1.00 -31.61
C GLY A 390 2.93 0.02 -30.58
N THR A 391 2.36 1.12 -31.07
CA THR A 391 1.77 2.18 -30.26
C THR A 391 0.24 2.03 -30.27
N VAL A 392 -0.37 2.24 -29.10
CA VAL A 392 -1.83 2.37 -28.95
C VAL A 392 -2.17 3.74 -28.39
N SER A 393 -3.28 4.32 -28.83
CA SER A 393 -3.78 5.60 -28.31
C SER A 393 -5.30 5.60 -28.26
N GLY A 394 -5.85 6.34 -27.30
CA GLY A 394 -7.28 6.40 -27.11
C GLY A 394 -7.66 7.27 -25.92
N PHE A 395 -8.77 6.93 -25.27
CA PHE A 395 -9.30 7.67 -24.14
C PHE A 395 -9.62 6.79 -22.94
N THR A 396 -9.67 7.38 -21.75
CA THR A 396 -10.01 6.68 -20.51
C THR A 396 -11.51 6.56 -20.33
N ALA A 397 -11.99 5.35 -20.04
CA ALA A 397 -13.37 5.07 -19.63
C ALA A 397 -13.42 4.36 -18.28
N THR A 398 -14.60 4.32 -17.67
CA THR A 398 -14.91 3.41 -16.57
C THR A 398 -16.17 2.62 -16.87
N ASP A 399 -16.17 1.34 -16.56
CA ASP A 399 -17.34 0.47 -16.72
C ASP A 399 -17.27 -0.67 -15.69
N ILE A 400 -18.24 -1.58 -15.72
CA ILE A 400 -18.21 -2.80 -14.89
C ILE A 400 -17.35 -3.86 -15.57
N LEU A 401 -16.34 -4.35 -14.87
CA LEU A 401 -15.61 -5.56 -15.20
C LEU A 401 -16.19 -6.72 -14.38
N THR A 402 -16.45 -7.84 -15.04
CA THR A 402 -16.91 -9.09 -14.43
C THR A 402 -15.95 -10.21 -14.76
N VAL A 403 -15.60 -11.02 -13.77
CA VAL A 403 -14.85 -12.26 -13.97
C VAL A 403 -15.85 -13.37 -14.31
N PRO A 404 -15.79 -13.97 -15.52
CA PRO A 404 -16.74 -14.99 -15.95
C PRO A 404 -16.83 -16.16 -14.98
N ASP A 405 -17.98 -16.82 -14.94
CA ASP A 405 -18.27 -17.97 -14.05
C ASP A 405 -18.11 -17.70 -12.53
N THR A 406 -18.04 -16.43 -12.14
CA THR A 406 -17.99 -16.00 -10.73
C THR A 406 -18.99 -14.88 -10.45
N ASP A 407 -19.23 -14.60 -9.17
CA ASP A 407 -20.04 -13.46 -8.72
C ASP A 407 -19.21 -12.16 -8.57
N VAL A 408 -17.95 -12.14 -9.06
CA VAL A 408 -17.06 -11.00 -8.90
C VAL A 408 -17.23 -10.01 -10.06
N SER A 409 -17.84 -8.86 -9.73
CA SER A 409 -17.96 -7.71 -10.62
C SER A 409 -17.61 -6.42 -9.88
N TYR A 410 -16.88 -5.51 -10.53
CA TYR A 410 -16.49 -4.22 -9.93
C TYR A 410 -16.29 -3.14 -10.97
N ARG A 411 -16.18 -1.88 -10.52
CA ARG A 411 -15.98 -0.74 -11.42
C ARG A 411 -14.49 -0.62 -11.72
N GLN A 412 -14.14 -0.80 -12.99
CA GLN A 412 -12.77 -0.70 -13.49
C GLN A 412 -12.60 0.56 -14.34
N SER A 413 -11.45 1.21 -14.23
CA SER A 413 -11.02 2.28 -15.12
C SER A 413 -10.00 1.75 -16.14
N PHE A 414 -10.24 1.96 -17.43
CA PHE A 414 -9.44 1.35 -18.50
C PHE A 414 -9.34 2.27 -19.70
N ALA A 415 -8.42 1.95 -20.63
CA ALA A 415 -8.29 2.70 -21.86
C ALA A 415 -9.10 2.06 -22.99
N VAL A 416 -9.86 2.89 -23.71
CA VAL A 416 -10.59 2.54 -24.92
C VAL A 416 -9.76 3.07 -26.10
N ILE A 417 -9.16 2.15 -26.84
CA ILE A 417 -8.17 2.44 -27.88
C ILE A 417 -8.87 2.69 -29.21
N THR A 418 -8.64 3.88 -29.76
CA THR A 418 -9.20 4.32 -31.04
C THR A 418 -8.19 4.23 -32.19
N ASN A 419 -6.92 4.03 -31.88
CA ASN A 419 -5.87 3.80 -32.86
C ASN A 419 -4.80 2.86 -32.30
N SER A 420 -4.38 1.88 -33.10
CA SER A 420 -3.34 0.91 -32.77
C SER A 420 -2.49 0.59 -34.00
N THR A 421 -1.17 0.59 -33.84
CA THR A 421 -0.24 0.09 -34.86
C THR A 421 0.14 -1.38 -34.65
N TRP A 422 -0.37 -2.03 -33.59
CA TRP A 422 0.01 -3.40 -33.24
C TRP A 422 -0.75 -4.43 -34.08
N ALA A 423 -0.35 -4.55 -35.34
CA ALA A 423 -1.05 -5.34 -36.33
C ALA A 423 -1.11 -6.85 -36.01
N ALA A 424 -0.09 -7.37 -35.33
CA ALA A 424 0.06 -8.80 -35.05
C ALA A 424 -0.66 -9.26 -33.76
N LEU A 425 -1.27 -8.37 -32.99
CA LEU A 425 -1.94 -8.75 -31.74
C LEU A 425 -3.14 -9.68 -32.02
N ALA A 426 -3.11 -10.88 -31.44
CA ALA A 426 -4.19 -11.87 -31.51
C ALA A 426 -5.01 -11.92 -30.21
N ALA A 427 -5.39 -10.74 -29.74
CA ALA A 427 -6.20 -10.52 -28.54
C ALA A 427 -7.06 -9.27 -28.74
N ASP A 428 -8.06 -9.09 -27.88
CA ASP A 428 -8.92 -7.90 -27.88
C ASP A 428 -8.26 -6.69 -27.20
N GLY A 429 -7.21 -6.95 -26.43
CA GLY A 429 -6.44 -5.93 -25.73
C GLY A 429 -5.59 -6.55 -24.63
N PHE A 430 -5.25 -5.75 -23.62
CA PHE A 430 -4.36 -6.16 -22.53
C PHE A 430 -5.08 -6.02 -21.19
N ILE A 431 -4.68 -6.84 -20.23
CA ILE A 431 -4.91 -6.65 -18.81
C ILE A 431 -3.55 -6.51 -18.11
N GLY A 432 -3.11 -5.27 -17.94
CA GLY A 432 -1.84 -4.97 -17.29
C GLY A 432 -1.84 -5.24 -15.78
N LEU A 433 -0.78 -5.87 -15.29
CA LEU A 433 -0.61 -6.38 -13.92
C LEU A 433 0.53 -5.70 -13.16
N ALA A 434 1.23 -4.75 -13.78
CA ALA A 434 2.23 -3.90 -13.14
C ALA A 434 1.56 -2.78 -12.29
N SER A 435 2.36 -1.89 -11.71
CA SER A 435 1.85 -0.84 -10.82
C SER A 435 1.04 0.22 -11.57
N SER A 436 -0.08 0.66 -10.97
CA SER A 436 -0.88 1.80 -11.46
C SER A 436 -0.08 3.10 -11.64
N THR A 437 1.12 3.20 -11.05
CA THR A 437 2.02 4.35 -11.22
C THR A 437 2.50 4.56 -12.65
N ILE A 438 2.54 3.50 -13.46
CA ILE A 438 2.92 3.52 -14.88
C ILE A 438 1.73 3.28 -15.81
N ALA A 439 0.50 3.32 -15.29
CA ALA A 439 -0.69 3.12 -16.08
C ALA A 439 -1.03 4.33 -16.96
N PHE A 440 -1.86 4.07 -17.97
CA PHE A 440 -2.51 5.08 -18.79
C PHE A 440 -3.20 6.10 -17.90
N LYS A 441 -3.14 7.38 -18.28
CA LYS A 441 -3.64 8.46 -17.41
C LYS A 441 -5.02 8.16 -16.85
N ASN A 442 -5.12 8.32 -15.53
CA ASN A 442 -6.36 8.20 -14.78
C ASN A 442 -7.00 6.80 -14.83
N THR A 443 -6.19 5.77 -15.10
CA THR A 443 -6.56 4.36 -14.93
C THR A 443 -5.87 3.77 -13.69
N THR A 444 -6.36 2.61 -13.27
CA THR A 444 -5.77 1.76 -12.24
C THR A 444 -5.55 0.37 -12.81
N SER A 445 -4.51 -0.35 -12.36
CA SER A 445 -4.37 -1.77 -12.68
C SER A 445 -5.61 -2.52 -12.19
N ALA A 446 -6.15 -3.40 -13.04
CA ALA A 446 -7.32 -4.21 -12.70
C ALA A 446 -7.08 -5.04 -11.43
N PHE A 447 -5.89 -5.64 -11.31
CA PHE A 447 -5.55 -6.42 -10.13
C PHE A 447 -5.44 -5.57 -8.86
N GLU A 448 -4.81 -4.39 -8.94
CA GLU A 448 -4.75 -3.47 -7.79
C GLU A 448 -6.15 -3.00 -7.39
N GLN A 449 -7.04 -2.72 -8.34
CA GLN A 449 -8.42 -2.35 -8.06
C GLN A 449 -9.17 -3.49 -7.34
N MET A 450 -9.04 -4.75 -7.79
CA MET A 450 -9.63 -5.92 -7.11
C MET A 450 -9.14 -6.07 -5.67
N MET A 451 -7.83 -5.86 -5.44
CA MET A 451 -7.26 -5.86 -4.10
C MET A 451 -7.84 -4.73 -3.23
N GLN A 452 -7.94 -3.51 -3.76
CA GLN A 452 -8.45 -2.36 -3.00
C GLN A 452 -9.95 -2.46 -2.69
N ASP A 453 -10.72 -3.12 -3.56
CA ASP A 453 -12.15 -3.35 -3.35
C ASP A 453 -12.42 -4.57 -2.44
N GLY A 454 -11.38 -5.30 -2.02
CA GLY A 454 -11.48 -6.43 -1.10
C GLY A 454 -12.15 -7.66 -1.73
N LEU A 455 -11.96 -7.88 -3.03
CA LEU A 455 -12.60 -8.94 -3.81
C LEU A 455 -11.81 -10.26 -3.81
N LEU A 456 -10.63 -10.27 -3.20
CA LEU A 456 -9.65 -11.35 -3.25
C LEU A 456 -9.32 -11.86 -1.84
N ASP A 457 -9.07 -13.16 -1.70
CA ASP A 457 -8.66 -13.76 -0.42
C ASP A 457 -7.25 -13.34 0.00
N GLU A 458 -6.33 -13.28 -0.96
CA GLU A 458 -4.93 -12.95 -0.74
C GLU A 458 -4.42 -11.89 -1.74
N PRO A 459 -3.43 -11.05 -1.37
CA PRO A 459 -2.90 -10.00 -2.24
C PRO A 459 -1.88 -10.57 -3.23
N ARG A 460 -2.24 -11.64 -3.94
CA ARG A 460 -1.36 -12.30 -4.92
C ARG A 460 -2.14 -12.80 -6.12
N PHE A 461 -1.41 -13.02 -7.20
CA PHE A 461 -1.88 -13.82 -8.33
C PHE A 461 -0.81 -14.85 -8.70
N ALA A 462 -1.23 -15.88 -9.41
CA ALA A 462 -0.36 -16.97 -9.83
C ALA A 462 -0.68 -17.42 -11.25
N LEU A 463 0.30 -18.05 -11.90
CA LEU A 463 0.12 -18.61 -13.23
C LEU A 463 0.75 -20.00 -13.34
N TYR A 464 -0.02 -20.89 -13.92
CA TYR A 464 0.47 -22.05 -14.64
C TYR A 464 0.19 -21.80 -16.12
N ALA A 465 1.23 -21.57 -16.93
CA ALA A 465 1.05 -21.15 -18.32
C ALA A 465 0.31 -22.20 -19.18
N GLY A 466 0.36 -23.47 -18.79
CA GLY A 466 -0.22 -24.59 -19.53
C GLY A 466 0.80 -25.32 -20.40
N SER A 467 0.47 -26.55 -20.79
CA SER A 467 1.38 -27.41 -21.56
C SER A 467 1.31 -27.20 -23.07
N GLY A 468 0.32 -26.43 -23.56
CA GLY A 468 0.13 -26.14 -24.98
C GLY A 468 1.16 -25.14 -25.49
N VAL A 469 1.99 -25.58 -26.44
CA VAL A 469 3.00 -24.76 -27.12
C VAL A 469 2.51 -24.42 -28.53
N SER A 470 2.49 -23.13 -28.85
CA SER A 470 2.13 -22.65 -30.20
C SER A 470 3.25 -22.96 -31.17
N THR A 471 2.92 -23.56 -32.32
CA THR A 471 3.88 -23.89 -33.39
C THR A 471 3.42 -23.29 -34.73
N THR A 472 4.21 -23.46 -35.80
CA THR A 472 3.78 -23.02 -37.14
C THR A 472 2.60 -23.87 -37.64
N SER A 473 2.59 -25.18 -37.32
CA SER A 473 1.50 -26.08 -37.71
C SER A 473 0.26 -25.96 -36.83
N ASN A 474 0.41 -25.51 -35.59
CA ASN A 474 -0.68 -25.34 -34.64
C ASN A 474 -0.54 -24.03 -33.84
N PRO A 475 -0.96 -22.89 -34.41
CA PRO A 475 -0.85 -21.57 -33.76
C PRO A 475 -1.83 -21.35 -32.60
N ASP A 476 -2.88 -22.16 -32.50
CA ASP A 476 -3.96 -22.03 -31.50
C ASP A 476 -4.19 -23.36 -30.74
N PRO A 477 -3.15 -23.92 -30.08
CA PRO A 477 -3.27 -25.19 -29.39
C PRO A 477 -4.28 -25.12 -28.24
N GLU A 478 -4.95 -26.24 -27.96
CA GLU A 478 -5.60 -26.41 -26.67
C GLU A 478 -4.57 -26.27 -25.54
N ASN A 479 -4.93 -25.55 -24.50
CA ASN A 479 -4.03 -25.24 -23.41
C ASN A 479 -4.79 -25.38 -22.08
N ASN A 480 -4.19 -26.06 -21.12
CA ASN A 480 -4.76 -26.29 -19.80
C ASN A 480 -4.20 -25.31 -18.76
N GLY A 481 -3.67 -24.17 -19.21
CA GLY A 481 -3.09 -23.16 -18.33
C GLY A 481 -4.17 -22.49 -17.50
N VAL A 482 -3.78 -22.06 -16.29
CA VAL A 482 -4.66 -21.40 -15.33
C VAL A 482 -3.98 -20.16 -14.81
N PHE A 483 -4.73 -19.05 -14.83
CA PHE A 483 -4.37 -17.80 -14.19
C PHE A 483 -5.24 -17.62 -12.95
N THR A 484 -4.62 -17.42 -11.79
CA THR A 484 -5.33 -17.35 -10.51
C THR A 484 -5.19 -15.97 -9.89
N PHE A 485 -6.29 -15.25 -9.64
CA PHE A 485 -6.31 -14.07 -8.79
C PHE A 485 -6.70 -14.43 -7.36
N GLY A 486 -6.08 -13.77 -6.38
CA GLY A 486 -6.49 -13.86 -4.98
C GLY A 486 -5.99 -15.08 -4.22
N GLY A 487 -5.10 -15.87 -4.82
CA GLY A 487 -4.54 -17.10 -4.25
C GLY A 487 -3.50 -17.73 -5.16
N SER A 488 -3.18 -19.00 -4.89
CA SER A 488 -2.24 -19.82 -5.65
C SER A 488 -2.49 -21.32 -5.36
N HIS A 489 -1.95 -22.18 -6.24
CA HIS A 489 -2.16 -23.63 -6.30
C HIS A 489 -0.81 -24.38 -6.41
N GLU A 490 0.16 -24.00 -5.58
CA GLU A 490 1.49 -24.63 -5.54
C GLU A 490 1.39 -26.14 -5.29
N ASP A 491 0.43 -26.57 -4.48
CA ASP A 491 0.19 -27.98 -4.14
C ASP A 491 -0.23 -28.83 -5.36
N ILE A 492 -0.81 -28.20 -6.39
CA ILE A 492 -1.20 -28.84 -7.64
C ILE A 492 -0.03 -28.84 -8.62
N TYR A 493 0.55 -27.67 -8.92
CA TYR A 493 1.45 -27.51 -10.06
C TYR A 493 2.94 -27.58 -9.74
N ALA A 494 3.36 -27.18 -8.53
CA ALA A 494 4.77 -27.03 -8.18
C ALA A 494 5.41 -28.36 -7.72
N ASP A 495 6.63 -28.62 -8.18
CA ASP A 495 7.51 -29.67 -7.67
C ASP A 495 8.45 -29.08 -6.60
N GLY A 496 7.95 -29.02 -5.36
CA GLY A 496 8.67 -28.47 -4.21
C GLY A 496 8.26 -27.05 -3.83
N ASP A 497 9.07 -26.41 -3.00
CA ASP A 497 8.78 -25.08 -2.44
C ASP A 497 9.14 -23.95 -3.42
N LEU A 498 8.27 -22.92 -3.47
CA LEU A 498 8.56 -21.67 -4.17
C LEU A 498 9.85 -21.03 -3.66
N GLN A 499 10.72 -20.67 -4.60
CA GLN A 499 11.90 -19.87 -4.34
C GLN A 499 11.56 -18.39 -4.59
N TRP A 500 11.64 -17.58 -3.54
CA TRP A 500 11.18 -16.20 -3.54
C TRP A 500 12.29 -15.20 -3.86
N MET A 501 11.96 -14.22 -4.71
CA MET A 501 12.80 -13.08 -5.02
C MET A 501 12.04 -11.80 -4.68
N THR A 502 12.68 -10.90 -3.92
CA THR A 502 12.11 -9.58 -3.63
C THR A 502 12.30 -8.64 -4.81
N MET A 503 11.26 -7.87 -5.14
CA MET A 503 11.28 -6.87 -6.20
C MET A 503 11.89 -5.55 -5.70
N LEU A 504 12.47 -4.78 -6.62
CA LEU A 504 13.05 -3.47 -6.34
C LEU A 504 11.97 -2.46 -5.95
N SER A 505 12.35 -1.51 -5.09
CA SER A 505 11.49 -0.42 -4.63
C SER A 505 12.06 0.95 -5.07
N PRO A 506 11.24 1.92 -5.51
CA PRO A 506 9.78 1.84 -5.65
C PRO A 506 9.36 0.83 -6.73
N PHE A 507 8.23 0.15 -6.50
CA PHE A 507 7.70 -0.82 -7.44
C PHE A 507 6.94 -0.11 -8.56
N GLU A 508 7.40 -0.34 -9.78
CA GLU A 508 6.69 0.03 -11.00
C GLU A 508 6.36 -1.23 -11.81
N ILE A 509 7.30 -2.17 -11.86
CA ILE A 509 7.29 -3.42 -12.63
C ILE A 509 8.03 -4.51 -11.84
N TYR A 510 7.78 -5.79 -12.14
CA TYR A 510 8.38 -6.94 -11.44
C TYR A 510 9.85 -7.12 -11.79
N LYS A 511 10.68 -6.26 -11.20
CA LYS A 511 12.12 -6.14 -11.49
C LYS A 511 12.96 -6.42 -10.26
N THR A 512 14.00 -7.25 -10.41
CA THR A 512 15.01 -7.51 -9.37
C THR A 512 16.42 -7.48 -9.95
N ASN A 513 17.47 -7.66 -9.13
CA ASN A 513 18.84 -7.68 -9.66
C ASN A 513 19.16 -9.02 -10.31
N LEU A 514 19.92 -8.98 -11.40
CA LEU A 514 20.53 -10.14 -12.02
C LEU A 514 21.98 -10.22 -11.54
N LEU A 515 22.29 -11.24 -10.74
CA LEU A 515 23.58 -11.39 -10.06
C LEU A 515 24.62 -12.16 -10.88
N GLY A 516 24.17 -12.96 -11.85
CA GLY A 516 25.05 -13.68 -12.76
C GLY A 516 24.33 -14.71 -13.61
N ILE A 517 24.96 -15.08 -14.71
CA ILE A 517 24.51 -16.15 -15.61
C ILE A 517 25.63 -17.17 -15.75
N GLN A 518 25.28 -18.45 -15.74
CA GLN A 518 26.23 -19.55 -15.86
C GLN A 518 25.79 -20.55 -16.92
N GLY A 519 26.68 -20.86 -17.85
CA GLY A 519 26.50 -21.93 -18.83
C GLY A 519 27.12 -23.22 -18.34
N HIS A 520 26.41 -24.33 -18.53
CA HIS A 520 26.92 -25.67 -18.27
C HIS A 520 26.77 -26.53 -19.51
N ASN A 521 27.88 -27.11 -19.96
CA ASN A 521 27.93 -28.03 -21.09
C ASN A 521 28.42 -29.41 -20.64
N ILE A 522 27.70 -30.44 -21.05
CA ILE A 522 28.02 -31.84 -20.82
C ILE A 522 28.47 -32.43 -22.16
N SER A 523 29.78 -32.67 -22.31
CA SER A 523 30.29 -33.42 -23.47
C SER A 523 30.87 -34.76 -22.99
N ASN A 524 30.43 -35.87 -23.62
CA ASN A 524 30.86 -37.23 -23.29
C ASN A 524 30.74 -37.61 -21.79
N GLY A 525 29.73 -37.10 -21.08
CA GLY A 525 29.52 -37.38 -19.65
C GLY A 525 30.54 -36.72 -18.72
N GLN A 526 31.34 -35.76 -19.22
CA GLN A 526 32.20 -34.90 -18.40
C GLN A 526 31.69 -33.45 -18.42
N ASN A 527 31.60 -32.85 -17.24
CA ASN A 527 31.30 -31.43 -17.11
C ASN A 527 32.47 -30.62 -17.68
N MET A 528 32.23 -29.87 -18.76
CA MET A 528 33.15 -28.82 -19.18
C MET A 528 32.99 -27.60 -18.27
N SER A 529 34.05 -26.79 -18.18
CA SER A 529 34.15 -25.62 -17.30
C SER A 529 32.91 -24.74 -17.38
N SER A 530 32.30 -24.44 -16.23
CA SER A 530 31.23 -23.45 -16.12
C SER A 530 31.81 -22.07 -16.39
N GLU A 531 31.43 -21.45 -17.50
CA GLU A 531 31.70 -20.03 -17.72
C GLU A 531 30.67 -19.23 -16.92
N VAL A 532 31.16 -18.34 -16.07
CA VAL A 532 30.33 -17.47 -15.22
C VAL A 532 30.45 -16.05 -15.76
N LEU A 533 29.35 -15.54 -16.29
CA LEU A 533 29.24 -14.13 -16.66
C LEU A 533 28.85 -13.35 -15.40
N ASN A 534 29.82 -12.58 -14.88
CA ASN A 534 29.53 -11.59 -13.85
C ASN A 534 28.69 -10.49 -14.49
N TRP A 535 27.41 -10.48 -14.13
CA TRP A 535 26.43 -9.59 -14.70
C TRP A 535 26.14 -8.43 -13.74
N TYR A 536 26.14 -7.21 -14.25
CA TYR A 536 25.73 -6.02 -13.50
C TYR A 536 24.50 -5.42 -14.18
N GLY A 537 23.32 -5.89 -13.80
CA GLY A 537 22.05 -5.50 -14.43
C GLY A 537 20.83 -5.91 -13.64
N GLN A 538 19.65 -5.60 -14.17
CA GLN A 538 18.37 -5.96 -13.58
C GLN A 538 17.64 -6.92 -14.51
N VAL A 539 16.76 -7.74 -13.94
CA VAL A 539 15.90 -8.67 -14.67
C VAL A 539 14.44 -8.33 -14.41
N ILE A 540 13.62 -8.35 -15.46
CA ILE A 540 12.20 -8.06 -15.45
C ILE A 540 11.44 -9.34 -15.79
N PHE A 541 10.46 -9.71 -14.95
CA PHE A 541 9.54 -10.81 -15.22
C PHE A 541 8.32 -10.27 -15.99
N ASP A 542 8.23 -10.63 -17.26
CA ASP A 542 7.29 -10.03 -18.20
C ASP A 542 6.46 -11.11 -18.91
N THR A 543 5.22 -11.31 -18.47
CA THR A 543 4.29 -12.25 -19.10
C THR A 543 3.78 -11.75 -20.46
N GLY A 544 3.91 -10.45 -20.74
CA GLY A 544 3.62 -9.83 -22.02
C GLY A 544 4.69 -10.09 -23.08
N ALA A 545 5.92 -10.37 -22.66
CA ALA A 545 7.01 -10.73 -23.55
C ALA A 545 7.03 -12.25 -23.82
N SER A 546 7.21 -12.65 -25.09
CA SER A 546 7.43 -14.06 -25.43
C SER A 546 8.85 -14.52 -25.12
N ALA A 547 9.85 -13.72 -25.54
CA ALA A 547 11.26 -14.11 -25.57
C ALA A 547 12.04 -13.71 -24.31
N ILE A 548 13.24 -14.30 -24.15
CA ILE A 548 14.26 -13.83 -23.22
C ILE A 548 15.07 -12.76 -23.93
N SER A 549 15.00 -11.51 -23.46
CA SER A 549 15.69 -10.38 -24.10
C SER A 549 16.94 -9.99 -23.32
N ILE A 550 18.06 -9.87 -24.02
CA ILE A 550 19.41 -9.70 -23.48
C ILE A 550 20.02 -8.41 -24.05
N PRO A 551 20.61 -7.53 -23.20
CA PRO A 551 21.27 -6.31 -23.65
C PRO A 551 22.19 -6.52 -24.85
N ASN A 552 22.14 -5.60 -25.80
CA ASN A 552 22.92 -5.66 -27.05
C ASN A 552 24.43 -5.89 -26.82
N ASP A 553 24.99 -5.35 -25.74
CA ASP A 553 26.42 -5.48 -25.40
C ASP A 553 26.77 -6.82 -24.73
N GLN A 554 25.77 -7.62 -24.33
CA GLN A 554 25.94 -8.89 -23.64
C GLN A 554 25.48 -10.11 -24.47
N ILE A 555 24.77 -9.89 -25.58
CA ILE A 555 24.15 -10.97 -26.36
C ILE A 555 25.17 -11.99 -26.90
N GLU A 556 26.33 -11.54 -27.36
CA GLU A 556 27.38 -12.44 -27.88
C GLU A 556 27.93 -13.34 -26.77
N ALA A 557 28.27 -12.76 -25.62
CA ALA A 557 28.71 -13.51 -24.44
C ALA A 557 27.63 -14.49 -23.93
N MET A 558 26.34 -14.12 -24.03
CA MET A 558 25.24 -15.02 -23.69
C MET A 558 25.20 -16.24 -24.60
N TYR A 559 25.44 -16.07 -25.90
CA TYR A 559 25.48 -17.18 -26.85
C TYR A 559 26.70 -18.07 -26.72
N ASP A 560 27.85 -17.53 -26.28
CA ASP A 560 29.05 -18.31 -25.97
C ASP A 560 28.81 -19.37 -24.87
N LEU A 561 27.76 -19.20 -24.05
CA LEU A 561 27.32 -20.17 -23.06
C LEU A 561 26.47 -21.33 -23.64
N THR A 562 26.11 -21.26 -24.92
CA THR A 562 25.23 -22.22 -25.61
C THR A 562 25.95 -22.95 -26.74
N PRO A 563 25.36 -24.00 -27.33
CA PRO A 563 25.89 -24.61 -28.55
C PRO A 563 25.81 -23.73 -29.82
N PHE A 564 25.18 -22.56 -29.73
CA PHE A 564 24.88 -21.70 -30.87
C PHE A 564 25.78 -20.46 -30.90
N SER A 565 26.21 -20.06 -32.10
CA SER A 565 26.99 -18.85 -32.33
C SER A 565 26.08 -17.68 -32.70
N TYR A 566 26.23 -16.54 -32.02
CA TYR A 566 25.49 -15.32 -32.35
C TYR A 566 25.81 -14.81 -33.77
N ALA A 567 27.07 -14.89 -34.19
CA ALA A 567 27.50 -14.51 -35.53
C ALA A 567 26.82 -15.34 -36.62
N ASP A 568 26.66 -16.66 -36.38
CA ASP A 568 25.97 -17.53 -37.31
C ASP A 568 24.48 -17.19 -37.37
N ILE A 569 23.84 -16.93 -36.23
CA ILE A 569 22.43 -16.51 -36.15
C ILE A 569 22.20 -15.22 -36.95
N LEU A 570 23.07 -14.23 -36.80
CA LEU A 570 23.04 -12.98 -37.58
C LEU A 570 23.21 -13.22 -39.09
N SER A 571 23.99 -14.23 -39.48
CA SER A 571 24.20 -14.60 -40.88
C SER A 571 23.03 -15.36 -41.50
N GLY A 572 22.03 -15.74 -40.71
CA GLY A 572 20.85 -16.48 -41.17
C GLY A 572 20.79 -17.94 -40.71
N TYR A 573 21.73 -18.42 -39.89
CA TYR A 573 21.66 -19.76 -39.32
C TYR A 573 20.40 -19.92 -38.46
N ARG A 574 19.82 -21.12 -38.51
CA ARG A 574 18.60 -21.52 -37.83
C ARG A 574 18.88 -22.76 -36.99
N PRO A 575 18.77 -22.67 -35.66
CA PRO A 575 18.91 -23.83 -34.79
C PRO A 575 17.89 -24.93 -35.11
N LEU A 576 18.33 -26.19 -35.10
CA LEU A 576 17.41 -27.33 -35.12
C LEU A 576 16.88 -27.58 -33.72
N CYS A 577 15.61 -27.96 -33.59
CA CYS A 577 15.07 -28.34 -32.29
C CYS A 577 15.80 -29.55 -31.67
N SER A 578 16.43 -30.41 -32.47
CA SER A 578 17.28 -31.51 -31.98
C SER A 578 18.52 -31.05 -31.21
N ASP A 579 18.97 -29.81 -31.43
CA ASP A 579 20.13 -29.23 -30.74
C ASP A 579 19.75 -28.66 -29.35
N PHE A 580 18.45 -28.52 -29.08
CA PHE A 580 17.90 -28.17 -27.77
C PHE A 580 17.63 -29.45 -26.97
N ASN A 581 18.63 -29.88 -26.20
CA ASN A 581 18.59 -31.10 -25.40
C ASN A 581 19.18 -30.87 -24.00
N ASP A 582 19.15 -31.91 -23.16
CA ASP A 582 19.59 -31.87 -21.77
C ASP A 582 21.13 -31.87 -21.60
N THR A 583 21.90 -31.86 -22.69
CA THR A 583 23.38 -31.84 -22.63
C THR A 583 23.95 -30.45 -22.35
N TRP A 584 23.14 -29.40 -22.41
CA TRP A 584 23.53 -28.05 -22.03
C TRP A 584 22.43 -27.37 -21.20
N SER A 585 22.82 -26.41 -20.38
CA SER A 585 21.88 -25.63 -19.56
C SER A 585 22.40 -24.25 -19.23
N ILE A 586 21.46 -23.34 -18.96
CA ILE A 586 21.73 -21.97 -18.53
C ILE A 586 21.09 -21.75 -17.15
N SER A 587 21.91 -21.24 -16.24
CA SER A 587 21.50 -20.86 -14.89
C SER A 587 21.49 -19.36 -14.72
N PHE A 588 20.36 -18.80 -14.29
CA PHE A 588 20.23 -17.39 -13.92
C PHE A 588 20.19 -17.26 -12.40
N THR A 589 21.07 -16.42 -11.84
CA THR A 589 21.06 -16.09 -10.41
C THR A 589 20.48 -14.70 -10.21
N MET A 590 19.38 -14.60 -9.49
CA MET A 590 18.57 -13.37 -9.37
C MET A 590 18.27 -13.05 -7.90
N GLY A 591 18.00 -11.78 -7.59
CA GLY A 591 17.64 -11.33 -6.25
C GLY A 591 18.68 -10.41 -5.61
N PHE A 592 18.63 -10.25 -4.29
CA PHE A 592 19.57 -9.39 -3.57
C PHE A 592 20.87 -10.12 -3.22
N TYR A 593 21.96 -9.37 -3.12
CA TYR A 593 23.26 -9.95 -2.78
C TYR A 593 23.21 -10.64 -1.41
N GLY A 594 23.55 -11.94 -1.37
CA GLY A 594 23.45 -12.79 -0.17
C GLY A 594 22.12 -13.54 -0.03
N GLU A 595 21.11 -13.21 -0.83
CA GLU A 595 19.79 -13.86 -0.89
C GLU A 595 19.45 -14.31 -2.32
N GLY A 596 20.47 -14.42 -3.18
CA GLY A 596 20.30 -14.78 -4.59
C GLY A 596 19.77 -16.19 -4.76
N VAL A 597 18.80 -16.35 -5.65
CA VAL A 597 18.21 -17.63 -6.04
C VAL A 597 18.69 -17.97 -7.45
N THR A 598 19.10 -19.21 -7.66
CA THR A 598 19.55 -19.70 -8.97
C THR A 598 18.50 -20.62 -9.59
N PHE A 599 18.08 -20.31 -10.81
CA PHE A 599 17.18 -21.14 -11.62
C PHE A 599 17.93 -21.66 -12.83
N ASN A 600 17.88 -22.98 -13.04
CA ASN A 600 18.54 -23.66 -14.15
C ASN A 600 17.50 -24.19 -15.14
N LEU A 601 17.73 -23.95 -16.43
CA LEU A 601 16.96 -24.56 -17.51
C LEU A 601 17.90 -25.29 -18.46
N THR A 602 17.54 -26.50 -18.84
CA THR A 602 18.23 -27.27 -19.87
C THR A 602 17.84 -26.79 -21.28
N GLY A 603 18.63 -27.18 -22.28
CA GLY A 603 18.38 -26.81 -23.67
C GLY A 603 16.98 -27.21 -24.14
N ASP A 604 16.52 -28.43 -23.82
CA ASP A 604 15.17 -28.92 -24.15
C ASP A 604 14.05 -28.08 -23.53
N GLN A 605 14.26 -27.52 -22.33
CA GLN A 605 13.28 -26.61 -21.70
C GLN A 605 13.23 -25.23 -22.36
N LEU A 606 14.26 -24.85 -23.12
CA LEU A 606 14.35 -23.61 -23.88
C LEU A 606 13.95 -23.78 -25.35
N ALA A 607 13.57 -24.99 -25.77
CA ALA A 607 13.14 -25.27 -27.13
C ALA A 607 11.80 -24.59 -27.44
N VAL A 608 11.74 -23.84 -28.54
CA VAL A 608 10.50 -23.25 -29.04
C VAL A 608 10.39 -23.54 -30.54
N PRO A 609 9.61 -24.55 -30.94
CA PRO A 609 9.45 -24.92 -32.35
C PRO A 609 8.72 -23.85 -33.18
N GLY A 610 8.92 -23.87 -34.50
CA GLY A 610 8.12 -23.07 -35.42
C GLY A 610 8.80 -21.78 -35.90
N TYR A 611 10.14 -21.73 -35.92
CA TYR A 611 10.88 -20.56 -36.42
C TYR A 611 10.68 -20.36 -37.94
N GLN A 612 10.71 -21.46 -38.70
CA GLN A 612 10.44 -21.53 -40.14
C GLN A 612 9.49 -22.69 -40.44
N ASP A 613 9.76 -23.81 -39.78
CA ASP A 613 8.93 -24.99 -39.68
C ASP A 613 9.10 -25.55 -38.26
N ASP A 614 8.42 -26.64 -37.96
CA ASP A 614 8.42 -27.23 -36.61
C ASP A 614 9.72 -28.01 -36.29
N ASP A 615 10.59 -28.28 -37.28
CA ASP A 615 11.90 -28.91 -37.03
C ASP A 615 12.94 -27.89 -36.53
N HIS A 616 12.71 -26.60 -36.80
CA HIS A 616 13.58 -25.51 -36.37
C HIS A 616 13.02 -24.76 -35.16
N CYS A 617 13.92 -24.46 -34.23
CA CYS A 617 13.58 -23.77 -33.00
C CYS A 617 14.02 -22.31 -33.05
N PHE A 618 13.24 -21.43 -32.40
CA PHE A 618 13.63 -20.04 -32.24
C PHE A 618 14.93 -19.95 -31.42
N PRO A 619 15.85 -19.04 -31.78
CA PRO A 619 16.98 -18.75 -30.91
C PRO A 619 16.48 -18.36 -29.50
N PRO A 620 17.09 -18.87 -28.42
CA PRO A 620 16.54 -18.73 -27.08
C PRO A 620 16.68 -17.31 -26.50
N PHE A 621 17.56 -16.49 -27.06
CA PHE A 621 17.88 -15.15 -26.55
C PHE A 621 17.78 -14.11 -27.68
N ASN A 622 17.10 -13.00 -27.42
CA ASN A 622 16.98 -11.91 -28.38
C ASN A 622 17.78 -10.70 -27.91
N PRO A 623 18.54 -10.03 -28.80
CA PRO A 623 19.13 -8.73 -28.48
C PRO A 623 18.02 -7.68 -28.30
N TRP A 624 18.20 -6.74 -27.37
CA TRP A 624 17.32 -5.57 -27.25
C TRP A 624 18.05 -4.34 -26.71
N ASP A 625 17.47 -3.18 -26.98
CA ASP A 625 18.07 -1.86 -26.69
C ASP A 625 17.74 -1.38 -25.27
N SER A 626 18.30 -2.08 -24.27
CA SER A 626 18.14 -1.78 -22.85
C SER A 626 19.25 -2.44 -22.04
N TYR A 627 19.58 -1.87 -20.87
CA TYR A 627 20.52 -2.46 -19.91
C TYR A 627 19.89 -3.57 -19.05
N ASN A 628 18.57 -3.72 -19.12
CA ASN A 628 17.86 -4.77 -18.37
C ASN A 628 17.84 -6.07 -19.17
N THR A 629 17.54 -7.17 -18.50
CA THR A 629 17.16 -8.43 -19.11
C THR A 629 15.65 -8.61 -18.97
N ILE A 630 14.95 -9.05 -20.00
CA ILE A 630 13.56 -9.49 -19.90
C ILE A 630 13.52 -11.01 -19.88
N ILE A 631 12.79 -11.56 -18.91
CA ILE A 631 12.42 -12.96 -18.86
C ILE A 631 10.95 -13.06 -19.24
N GLY A 632 10.71 -13.55 -20.46
CA GLY A 632 9.39 -13.74 -21.05
C GLY A 632 8.81 -15.15 -20.85
N GLN A 633 7.68 -15.40 -21.52
CA GLN A 633 6.90 -16.64 -21.47
C GLN A 633 7.69 -17.90 -21.81
N HIS A 634 8.63 -17.86 -22.76
CA HIS A 634 9.46 -19.03 -23.11
C HIS A 634 10.26 -19.55 -21.92
N TRP A 635 10.63 -18.67 -20.99
CA TRP A 635 11.31 -19.05 -19.76
C TRP A 635 10.30 -19.28 -18.63
N LEU A 636 9.36 -18.35 -18.43
CA LEU A 636 8.41 -18.40 -17.32
C LEU A 636 7.49 -19.62 -17.35
N SER A 637 7.13 -20.11 -18.54
CA SER A 637 6.24 -21.27 -18.71
C SER A 637 6.84 -22.59 -18.19
N ASN A 638 8.15 -22.62 -17.90
CA ASN A 638 8.81 -23.77 -17.27
C ASN A 638 8.60 -23.84 -15.75
N PHE A 639 8.01 -22.80 -15.15
CA PHE A 639 7.82 -22.68 -13.70
C PHE A 639 6.35 -22.45 -13.36
N TYR A 640 5.95 -22.89 -12.17
CA TYR A 640 4.78 -22.31 -11.51
C TYR A 640 5.21 -20.97 -10.89
N ALA A 641 4.54 -19.88 -11.26
CA ALA A 641 4.92 -18.54 -10.82
C ALA A 641 3.84 -17.89 -9.96
N VAL A 642 4.26 -17.27 -8.86
CA VAL A 642 3.39 -16.53 -7.93
C VAL A 642 3.93 -15.12 -7.74
N PHE A 643 3.06 -14.13 -7.91
CA PHE A 643 3.34 -12.72 -7.76
C PHE A 643 2.58 -12.23 -6.52
N ASP A 644 3.30 -11.99 -5.43
CA ASP A 644 2.74 -11.70 -4.11
C ASP A 644 3.07 -10.27 -3.69
N PHE A 645 2.04 -9.46 -3.43
CA PHE A 645 2.19 -8.08 -2.95
C PHE A 645 2.44 -8.00 -1.45
N GLY A 646 2.27 -9.11 -0.71
CA GLY A 646 2.49 -9.24 0.74
C GLY A 646 1.48 -8.48 1.61
N SER A 647 0.70 -7.57 1.02
CA SER A 647 -0.35 -6.81 1.70
C SER A 647 -1.36 -6.25 0.70
N PHE A 648 -2.61 -6.12 1.13
CA PHE A 648 -3.62 -5.32 0.43
C PHE A 648 -3.40 -3.80 0.56
N ASP A 649 -2.54 -3.33 1.48
CA ASP A 649 -2.28 -1.91 1.72
C ASP A 649 -1.08 -1.43 0.86
N PRO A 650 -1.30 -0.55 -0.14
CA PRO A 650 -0.25 -0.07 -1.04
C PRO A 650 0.92 0.62 -0.36
N GLU A 651 0.73 1.18 0.84
CA GLU A 651 1.81 1.85 1.57
C GLU A 651 2.85 0.88 2.15
N ILE A 652 2.52 -0.42 2.21
CA ILE A 652 3.35 -1.47 2.84
C ILE A 652 3.47 -2.71 1.96
N TYR A 653 3.24 -2.58 0.66
CA TYR A 653 3.54 -3.65 -0.29
C TYR A 653 4.97 -4.16 -0.10
N ASP A 654 5.11 -5.47 -0.09
CA ASP A 654 6.38 -6.21 0.01
C ASP A 654 6.41 -7.21 -1.13
N ILE A 655 6.63 -6.68 -2.33
CA ILE A 655 6.37 -7.38 -3.58
C ILE A 655 7.47 -8.41 -3.84
N ARG A 656 7.06 -9.65 -4.05
CA ARG A 656 7.94 -10.78 -4.29
C ARG A 656 7.40 -11.63 -5.43
N VAL A 657 8.32 -12.22 -6.20
CA VAL A 657 8.01 -13.22 -7.22
C VAL A 657 8.57 -14.55 -6.74
N GLY A 658 7.71 -15.54 -6.60
CA GLY A 658 8.04 -16.91 -6.24
C GLY A 658 7.97 -17.79 -7.48
N LEU A 659 8.99 -18.62 -7.69
CA LEU A 659 9.02 -19.59 -8.77
C LEU A 659 9.35 -20.98 -8.23
N ALA A 660 8.68 -22.00 -8.74
CA ALA A 660 9.01 -23.40 -8.48
C ALA A 660 9.00 -24.19 -9.80
N PRO A 661 9.86 -25.21 -9.96
CA PRO A 661 9.76 -26.14 -11.08
C PRO A 661 8.35 -26.74 -11.15
N LEU A 662 7.86 -27.03 -12.35
CA LEU A 662 6.59 -27.73 -12.52
C LEU A 662 6.77 -29.22 -12.27
N LYS A 663 5.73 -29.87 -11.73
CA LYS A 663 5.68 -31.35 -11.75
C LYS A 663 5.68 -31.85 -13.19
N LYS A 664 6.23 -33.04 -13.39
CA LYS A 664 6.53 -33.59 -14.72
C LYS A 664 5.34 -33.59 -15.67
N GLU A 665 4.14 -33.87 -15.17
CA GLU A 665 2.89 -33.92 -15.93
C GLU A 665 2.37 -32.54 -16.39
N TYR A 666 2.90 -31.45 -15.83
CA TYR A 666 2.55 -30.07 -16.18
C TYR A 666 3.64 -29.36 -16.98
N LEU A 667 4.77 -30.02 -17.27
CA LEU A 667 5.78 -29.43 -18.13
C LEU A 667 5.21 -29.22 -19.55
N PRO A 668 5.61 -28.14 -20.25
CA PRO A 668 5.29 -27.97 -21.66
C PRO A 668 5.68 -29.22 -22.46
N SER A 669 4.74 -29.74 -23.26
CA SER A 669 5.05 -30.86 -24.15
C SER A 669 5.80 -30.32 -25.36
N ALA A 670 7.07 -30.70 -25.48
CA ALA A 670 7.90 -30.44 -26.66
C ALA A 670 7.36 -31.15 -27.90
#